data_AF-A0A920V0Q7-F1
#
_entry.id   AF-A0A920V0Q7-F1
#
_cell.length_a   1.000
_cell.length_b   1.000
_cell.length_c   1.000
_cell.angle_alpha   90.00
_cell.angle_beta   90.00
_cell.angle_gamma   90.00
#
_symmetry.space_group_name_H-M   'P 1'
#
loop_
_entity.id
_entity.type
_entity.pdbx_description
1 polymer ?
#
loop_
_entity_poly.entity_id
_entity_poly.type
_entity_poly.pdbx_seq_one_letter_code
_entity_poly.pdbx_strand_id
1 'polypeptide(L)'
;MHTDVFLHHEVLRGKLTQLRIAVPLGHRILDVASTQAKIRKWVPVDDEKRQVVTVEFIGAVQGKFVLEVHTERPAPAMGQVFAVSGVDTAGIEKSTIDDPGMTIHGIHSLDAVRESGQVVLTHGADLTLNVVPPRGLVRIEPNEVFQAIRRPAGRSYKYFSPRFDLRVSYEPVQPRITVDHATRLIFRDDELRSVSQLKYTVERAGVFEWKLKLPVGLELDAVTGTAYKEHSFEKTSRVLTVVLAQRRQGALSLTINAHQAFDGEAETVDVSLPVIEPLGVVREDGSILVYAPDAFEVITDEEKLSGIQPNRGGQSGAKIGRARLASAWQYTSYPSADAARVLALPVTTRRRPTRLSATVATTANAKQQLVEVDSKVIFTVEYAGTDTFRIRVPESIGQEPQIATSTVPGGASRPVPIREKIAGEPEDGWVTWTIVMQQELTGPVAFDVSWDLKTGDGDASDEGESDGDGQSAASNQVQVQPPIALDLDNDNITGELVIRKDDALEVTWSDDGQLEGLEFIDVRELKLLPTTGSAAFRFHVQPVSLEIATRKFESEKVVQTVVSRALVEMVINKNGTASVRARYRLKSSERQRLRVDLPGESNVSEVFVDQGRVPVEKAGEDQEAPEGWTAYSLNVAGTTTDEEFFLSIRYDLPQESFFDNWFGSSESIKLPQVGGVESDEREVVTQELRTAVFVPEEYKLVGVPEHFAILSTPHGRLERWFDDKNTHPTWAIFPFRAVRSSTATWGEPNPWLRRGGRHRRWPPESVFPFSPLVAFCFGLRGAIG
;
A
#
# COMPACT_ATOMS: atom_id res chain seq x y z
N MET A 1 56.83 13.21 -42.24
CA MET A 1 57.80 13.76 -41.28
C MET A 1 58.32 15.06 -41.81
N HIS A 2 58.36 16.12 -41.00
CA HIS A 2 58.93 17.41 -41.38
C HIS A 2 60.26 17.64 -40.66
N THR A 3 61.21 18.26 -41.33
CA THR A 3 62.51 18.65 -40.76
C THR A 3 62.79 20.09 -41.16
N ASP A 4 62.80 20.96 -40.15
CA ASP A 4 63.08 22.39 -40.28
C ASP A 4 64.45 22.67 -39.68
N VAL A 5 65.35 23.26 -40.47
CA VAL A 5 66.72 23.57 -40.02
C VAL A 5 67.04 25.03 -40.26
N PHE A 6 67.54 25.68 -39.21
CA PHE A 6 67.96 27.08 -39.21
C PHE A 6 69.48 27.12 -39.05
N LEU A 7 70.20 27.24 -40.17
CA LEU A 7 71.66 27.26 -40.19
C LEU A 7 72.16 28.71 -40.02
N HIS A 8 72.59 29.05 -38.81
CA HIS A 8 73.22 30.33 -38.49
C HIS A 8 74.69 30.33 -38.93
N HIS A 9 74.98 30.96 -40.06
CA HIS A 9 76.33 31.08 -40.62
C HIS A 9 76.99 32.39 -40.20
N GLU A 10 78.32 32.36 -40.04
CA GLU A 10 79.18 33.53 -39.85
C GLU A 10 80.37 33.46 -40.81
N VAL A 11 80.42 34.36 -41.80
CA VAL A 11 81.52 34.41 -42.76
C VAL A 11 82.74 35.03 -42.08
N LEU A 12 83.71 34.19 -41.71
CA LEU A 12 84.89 34.61 -40.96
C LEU A 12 85.86 35.48 -41.78
N ARG A 13 86.01 35.20 -43.08
CA ARG A 13 86.91 35.92 -44.00
C ARG A 13 86.34 35.95 -45.41
N GLY A 14 86.59 37.06 -46.13
CA GLY A 14 86.26 37.19 -47.54
C GLY A 14 84.80 37.54 -47.83
N LYS A 15 84.32 37.08 -48.98
CA LYS A 15 82.98 37.31 -49.51
C LYS A 15 82.44 35.98 -50.05
N LEU A 16 81.25 35.57 -49.63
CA LEU A 16 80.64 34.30 -50.02
C LEU A 16 79.62 34.53 -51.16
N THR A 17 79.81 33.89 -52.31
CA THR A 17 78.88 33.98 -53.46
C THR A 17 78.01 32.74 -53.61
N GLN A 18 78.45 31.61 -53.08
CA GLN A 18 77.73 30.34 -53.07
C GLN A 18 78.01 29.57 -51.77
N LEU A 19 77.06 28.73 -51.37
CA LEU A 19 77.16 27.84 -50.20
C LEU A 19 76.59 26.47 -50.56
N ARG A 20 77.23 25.40 -50.10
CA ARG A 20 76.72 24.03 -50.23
C ARG A 20 76.20 23.50 -48.91
N ILE A 21 75.03 22.89 -48.95
CA ILE A 21 74.45 22.16 -47.82
C ILE A 21 74.19 20.70 -48.22
N ALA A 22 74.35 19.80 -47.26
CA ALA A 22 73.96 18.41 -47.41
C ALA A 22 72.55 18.21 -46.86
N VAL A 23 71.70 17.59 -47.66
CA VAL A 23 70.37 17.11 -47.28
C VAL A 23 70.36 15.58 -47.43
N PRO A 24 69.73 14.82 -46.52
CA PRO A 24 69.68 13.36 -46.65
C PRO A 24 68.96 12.90 -47.93
N LEU A 25 69.39 11.78 -48.52
CA LEU A 25 68.68 11.18 -49.65
C LEU A 25 67.24 10.80 -49.27
N GLY A 26 66.31 11.00 -50.21
CA GLY A 26 64.88 10.71 -50.00
C GLY A 26 64.11 11.77 -49.22
N HIS A 27 64.78 12.84 -48.76
CA HIS A 27 64.09 14.04 -48.29
C HIS A 27 63.67 14.89 -49.49
N ARG A 28 62.41 15.29 -49.52
CA ARG A 28 61.92 16.28 -50.47
C ARG A 28 62.18 17.66 -49.90
N ILE A 29 62.95 18.47 -50.61
CA ILE A 29 63.20 19.88 -50.25
C ILE A 29 61.96 20.70 -50.62
N LEU A 30 61.35 21.32 -49.61
CA LEU A 30 60.17 22.17 -49.76
C LEU A 30 60.57 23.61 -50.03
N ASP A 31 61.52 24.12 -49.26
CA ASP A 31 61.98 25.50 -49.37
C ASP A 31 63.42 25.67 -48.85
N VAL A 32 64.12 26.63 -49.44
CA VAL A 32 65.43 27.12 -49.00
C VAL A 32 65.40 28.64 -49.02
N ALA A 33 65.27 29.23 -47.83
CA ALA A 33 65.11 30.66 -47.63
C ALA A 33 66.26 31.24 -46.81
N SER A 34 66.44 32.55 -46.85
CA SER A 34 67.39 33.24 -45.98
C SER A 34 66.86 34.61 -45.59
N THR A 35 67.04 34.97 -44.32
CA THR A 35 66.49 36.21 -43.76
C THR A 35 67.36 37.45 -44.02
N GLN A 36 68.69 37.29 -44.13
CA GLN A 36 69.62 38.41 -44.37
C GLN A 36 70.33 38.38 -45.74
N ALA A 37 70.45 37.23 -46.39
CA ALA A 37 71.06 37.09 -47.72
C ALA A 37 70.00 36.79 -48.79
N LYS A 38 70.01 37.55 -49.89
CA LYS A 38 69.11 37.29 -51.03
C LYS A 38 69.62 36.10 -51.85
N ILE A 39 68.80 35.07 -52.00
CA ILE A 39 69.14 33.87 -52.79
C ILE A 39 68.76 34.11 -54.26
N ARG A 40 69.69 33.84 -55.18
CA ARG A 40 69.47 33.92 -56.64
C ARG A 40 68.73 32.68 -57.13
N LYS A 41 69.24 31.52 -56.75
CA LYS A 41 68.67 30.19 -57.00
C LYS A 41 69.37 29.19 -56.08
N TRP A 42 68.74 28.03 -55.90
CA TRP A 42 69.36 26.88 -55.29
C TRP A 42 69.15 25.66 -56.20
N VAL A 43 70.16 24.81 -56.30
CA VAL A 43 70.14 23.63 -57.18
C VAL A 43 70.49 22.39 -56.37
N PRO A 44 69.54 21.46 -56.14
CA PRO A 44 69.83 20.18 -55.53
C PRO A 44 70.44 19.23 -56.57
N VAL A 45 71.51 18.53 -56.18
CA VAL A 45 72.14 17.47 -56.99
C VAL A 45 72.26 16.23 -56.12
N ASP A 46 71.70 15.11 -56.57
CA ASP A 46 71.86 13.83 -55.88
C ASP A 46 73.30 13.31 -56.04
N ASP A 47 73.92 12.98 -54.92
CA ASP A 47 75.21 12.31 -54.77
C ASP A 47 74.95 10.88 -54.20
N GLU A 48 75.96 10.00 -54.14
CA GLU A 48 75.73 8.57 -53.78
C GLU A 48 75.03 8.37 -52.43
N LYS A 49 75.25 9.26 -51.45
CA LYS A 49 74.76 9.12 -50.07
C LYS A 49 74.04 10.34 -49.50
N ARG A 50 73.88 11.41 -50.29
CA ARG A 50 73.28 12.69 -49.88
C ARG A 50 72.79 13.48 -51.10
N GLN A 51 71.98 14.51 -50.88
CA GLN A 51 71.72 15.56 -51.85
C GLN A 51 72.57 16.77 -51.50
N VAL A 52 73.35 17.27 -52.46
CA VAL A 52 74.14 18.49 -52.31
C VAL A 52 73.34 19.64 -52.91
N VAL A 53 72.87 20.55 -52.06
CA VAL A 53 72.15 21.75 -52.52
C VAL A 53 73.14 22.90 -52.60
N THR A 54 73.38 23.39 -53.82
CA THR A 54 74.21 24.57 -54.07
C THR A 54 73.32 25.81 -54.07
N VAL A 55 73.49 26.68 -53.08
CA VAL A 55 72.76 27.94 -52.92
C VAL A 55 73.61 29.08 -53.47
N GLU A 56 73.15 29.74 -54.53
CA GLU A 56 73.80 30.93 -55.11
C GLU A 56 73.15 32.21 -54.58
N PHE A 57 73.94 33.18 -54.14
CA PHE A 57 73.45 34.46 -53.61
C PHE A 57 73.41 35.58 -54.66
N ILE A 58 72.46 36.51 -54.53
CA ILE A 58 72.41 37.75 -55.31
C ILE A 58 73.41 38.74 -54.69
N GLY A 59 74.66 38.61 -55.12
CA GLY A 59 75.78 39.38 -54.58
C GLY A 59 76.52 38.65 -53.46
N ALA A 60 77.68 39.18 -53.10
CA ALA A 60 78.56 38.53 -52.15
C ALA A 60 78.13 38.84 -50.70
N VAL A 61 77.94 37.80 -49.89
CA VAL A 61 77.50 37.87 -48.49
C VAL A 61 78.71 37.99 -47.56
N GLN A 62 78.61 38.84 -46.54
CA GLN A 62 79.60 39.01 -45.47
C GLN A 62 78.90 39.02 -44.11
N GLY A 63 79.61 38.60 -43.05
CA GLY A 63 79.06 38.58 -41.69
C GLY A 63 78.10 37.43 -41.43
N LYS A 64 77.08 37.68 -40.59
CA LYS A 64 76.14 36.67 -40.11
C LYS A 64 74.87 36.61 -40.96
N PHE A 65 74.42 35.40 -41.29
CA PHE A 65 73.14 35.17 -41.94
C PHE A 65 72.54 33.83 -41.52
N VAL A 66 71.23 33.68 -41.66
CA VAL A 66 70.50 32.44 -41.37
C VAL A 66 69.97 31.87 -42.68
N LEU A 67 70.29 30.61 -42.94
CA LEU A 67 69.69 29.82 -44.01
C LEU A 67 68.65 28.88 -43.39
N GLU A 68 67.42 28.95 -43.88
CA GLU A 68 66.30 28.13 -43.46
C GLU A 68 66.05 27.06 -44.51
N VAL A 69 66.03 25.81 -44.09
CA VAL A 69 65.83 24.66 -44.99
C VAL A 69 64.71 23.81 -44.44
N HIS A 70 63.67 23.63 -45.25
CA HIS A 70 62.48 22.88 -44.90
C HIS A 70 62.39 21.64 -45.79
N THR A 71 62.31 20.47 -45.17
CA THR A 71 62.18 19.20 -45.90
C THR A 71 61.07 18.34 -45.34
N GLU A 72 60.50 17.50 -46.19
CA GLU A 72 59.58 16.45 -45.79
C GLU A 72 60.04 15.08 -46.29
N ARG A 73 59.65 14.02 -45.56
CA ARG A 73 59.73 12.64 -46.04
C ARG A 73 58.60 11.78 -45.49
N PRO A 74 58.24 10.67 -46.15
CA PRO A 74 57.36 9.66 -45.57
C PRO A 74 57.91 9.14 -44.23
N ALA A 75 57.01 8.84 -43.28
CA ALA A 75 57.40 8.18 -42.05
C ALA A 75 57.66 6.68 -42.32
N PRO A 76 58.73 6.08 -41.76
CA PRO A 76 58.96 4.63 -41.83
C PRO A 76 57.83 3.82 -41.15
N ALA A 77 57.85 2.50 -41.27
CA ALA A 77 56.82 1.67 -40.62
C ALA A 77 56.83 1.86 -39.09
N MET A 78 55.65 1.81 -38.47
CA MET A 78 55.53 1.91 -37.00
C MET A 78 56.39 0.86 -36.30
N GLY A 79 57.01 1.22 -35.18
CA GLY A 79 57.95 0.37 -34.44
C GLY A 79 59.34 0.23 -35.08
N GLN A 80 59.51 0.59 -36.36
CA GLN A 80 60.84 0.58 -37.01
C GLN A 80 61.70 1.72 -36.48
N VAL A 81 62.95 1.41 -36.13
CA VAL A 81 63.95 2.42 -35.75
C VAL A 81 64.56 3.05 -37.00
N PHE A 82 64.63 4.38 -37.03
CA PHE A 82 65.23 5.12 -38.14
C PHE A 82 65.97 6.38 -37.66
N ALA A 83 66.94 6.84 -38.45
CA ALA A 83 67.72 8.04 -38.17
C ALA A 83 66.96 9.31 -38.55
N VAL A 84 66.96 10.32 -37.67
CA VAL A 84 66.27 11.61 -37.86
C VAL A 84 67.20 12.80 -38.04
N SER A 85 68.44 12.73 -37.54
CA SER A 85 69.43 13.80 -37.67
C SER A 85 70.83 13.28 -37.36
N GLY A 86 71.85 13.99 -37.85
CA GLY A 86 73.27 13.64 -37.69
C GLY A 86 73.83 12.88 -38.89
N VAL A 87 74.74 11.95 -38.64
CA VAL A 87 75.47 11.17 -39.67
C VAL A 87 75.63 9.72 -39.24
N ASP A 88 75.96 8.84 -40.19
CA ASP A 88 76.33 7.47 -39.87
C ASP A 88 77.71 7.43 -39.19
N THR A 89 77.73 7.06 -37.91
CA THR A 89 78.95 7.02 -37.10
C THR A 89 79.70 5.69 -37.19
N ALA A 90 79.13 4.66 -37.81
CA ALA A 90 79.69 3.31 -37.84
C ALA A 90 80.84 3.11 -38.86
N GLY A 91 81.05 4.09 -39.75
CA GLY A 91 81.86 3.87 -40.96
C GLY A 91 83.29 4.38 -40.97
N ILE A 92 83.64 5.50 -40.31
CA ILE A 92 84.96 6.13 -40.60
C ILE A 92 85.52 6.92 -39.41
N GLU A 93 86.68 6.49 -38.89
CA GLU A 93 87.43 7.19 -37.82
C GLU A 93 87.95 8.57 -38.26
N LYS A 94 87.97 8.90 -39.57
CA LYS A 94 88.61 10.11 -40.13
C LYS A 94 87.78 10.96 -41.12
N SER A 95 86.55 10.61 -41.50
CA SER A 95 85.81 11.37 -42.54
C SER A 95 85.02 12.56 -42.03
N THR A 96 85.30 13.75 -42.58
CA THR A 96 84.53 14.96 -42.30
C THR A 96 83.14 14.88 -42.95
N ILE A 97 82.25 15.81 -42.58
CA ILE A 97 80.91 15.86 -43.20
C ILE A 97 80.98 16.16 -44.71
N ASP A 98 82.11 16.69 -45.18
CA ASP A 98 82.37 17.06 -46.56
C ASP A 98 82.72 15.85 -47.43
N ASP A 99 83.12 14.73 -46.82
CA ASP A 99 83.46 13.48 -47.52
C ASP A 99 82.24 12.95 -48.29
N PRO A 100 82.34 12.74 -49.62
CA PRO A 100 81.28 12.13 -50.43
C PRO A 100 80.82 10.76 -49.91
N GLY A 101 81.70 10.01 -49.24
CA GLY A 101 81.39 8.70 -48.67
C GLY A 101 80.58 8.73 -47.37
N MET A 102 80.33 9.91 -46.78
CA MET A 102 79.60 10.05 -45.52
C MET A 102 78.08 9.98 -45.76
N THR A 103 77.42 9.04 -45.07
CA THR A 103 75.96 8.97 -45.05
C THR A 103 75.40 10.04 -44.12
N ILE A 104 74.58 10.93 -44.66
CA ILE A 104 74.00 12.05 -43.92
C ILE A 104 72.57 11.71 -43.51
N HIS A 105 72.23 11.93 -42.23
CA HIS A 105 70.90 11.70 -41.66
C HIS A 105 70.18 13.01 -41.25
N GLY A 106 70.90 14.14 -41.15
CA GLY A 106 70.37 15.48 -40.91
C GLY A 106 70.76 16.49 -42.00
N ILE A 107 70.29 17.74 -41.90
CA ILE A 107 70.72 18.80 -42.82
C ILE A 107 71.91 19.52 -42.22
N HIS A 108 73.01 19.60 -42.97
CA HIS A 108 74.28 20.14 -42.49
C HIS A 108 74.94 21.07 -43.51
N SER A 109 75.82 21.95 -43.04
CA SER A 109 76.60 22.82 -43.92
C SER A 109 77.90 22.12 -44.37
N LEU A 110 78.19 22.08 -45.67
CA LEU A 110 79.37 21.41 -46.24
C LEU A 110 80.60 22.30 -46.39
N ASP A 111 80.44 23.61 -46.20
CA ASP A 111 81.56 24.57 -46.32
C ASP A 111 81.88 25.21 -44.95
N ALA A 112 81.35 24.64 -43.86
CA ALA A 112 81.51 25.17 -42.50
C ALA A 112 82.75 24.58 -41.81
N VAL A 113 83.62 25.45 -41.29
CA VAL A 113 84.79 25.05 -40.49
C VAL A 113 84.39 24.40 -39.16
N ARG A 114 83.25 24.85 -38.60
CA ARG A 114 82.70 24.35 -37.34
C ARG A 114 81.18 24.41 -37.38
N GLU A 115 80.53 23.32 -36.99
CA GLU A 115 79.09 23.26 -36.79
C GLU A 115 78.78 22.76 -35.37
N SER A 116 77.88 23.45 -34.68
CA SER A 116 77.32 23.06 -33.39
C SER A 116 75.91 23.63 -33.28
N GLY A 117 75.02 22.94 -32.59
CA GLY A 117 73.63 23.36 -32.58
C GLY A 117 72.76 22.58 -31.60
N GLN A 118 71.47 22.67 -31.81
CA GLN A 118 70.44 22.05 -31.00
C GLN A 118 69.41 21.35 -31.90
N VAL A 119 68.89 20.22 -31.45
CA VAL A 119 67.87 19.43 -32.14
C VAL A 119 66.69 19.26 -31.21
N VAL A 120 65.48 19.49 -31.73
CA VAL A 120 64.22 19.29 -30.99
C VAL A 120 63.37 18.29 -31.75
N LEU A 121 62.94 17.24 -31.06
CA LEU A 121 62.02 16.24 -31.57
C LEU A 121 60.62 16.47 -31.01
N THR A 122 59.62 16.53 -31.89
CA THR A 122 58.20 16.60 -31.54
C THR A 122 57.42 15.52 -32.28
N HIS A 123 56.24 15.17 -31.76
CA HIS A 123 55.34 14.19 -32.37
C HIS A 123 53.87 14.61 -32.15
N GLY A 124 52.96 14.00 -32.92
CA GLY A 124 51.52 14.17 -32.72
C GLY A 124 51.05 13.58 -31.39
N ALA A 125 49.94 14.09 -30.85
CA ALA A 125 49.40 13.67 -29.55
C ALA A 125 48.92 12.21 -29.51
N ASP A 126 48.70 11.61 -30.68
CA ASP A 126 48.28 10.23 -30.90
C ASP A 126 49.46 9.25 -31.02
N LEU A 127 50.68 9.75 -30.98
CA LEU A 127 51.91 8.96 -31.10
C LEU A 127 52.74 9.04 -29.82
N THR A 128 53.49 7.98 -29.56
CA THR A 128 54.56 7.92 -28.57
C THR A 128 55.88 7.80 -29.32
N LEU A 129 56.86 8.64 -28.97
CA LEU A 129 58.19 8.59 -29.56
C LEU A 129 59.18 7.87 -28.64
N ASN A 130 59.83 6.83 -29.14
CA ASN A 130 60.91 6.11 -28.47
C ASN A 130 62.24 6.60 -29.05
N VAL A 131 63.09 7.22 -28.22
CA VAL A 131 64.41 7.71 -28.68
C VAL A 131 65.45 6.68 -28.26
N VAL A 132 66.18 6.15 -29.23
CA VAL A 132 67.33 5.28 -28.97
C VAL A 132 68.41 6.12 -28.30
N PRO A 133 69.12 5.62 -27.25
CA PRO A 133 70.16 6.38 -26.56
C PRO A 133 71.11 7.08 -27.54
N PRO A 134 71.07 8.43 -27.62
CA PRO A 134 71.71 9.14 -28.72
C PRO A 134 73.22 9.20 -28.52
N ARG A 135 73.98 9.13 -29.62
CA ARG A 135 75.45 9.24 -29.61
C ARG A 135 75.87 10.64 -30.01
N GLY A 136 76.78 11.27 -29.26
CA GLY A 136 77.29 12.62 -29.56
C GLY A 136 76.31 13.76 -29.25
N LEU A 137 75.23 13.49 -28.51
CA LEU A 137 74.22 14.47 -28.09
C LEU A 137 74.14 14.57 -26.58
N VAL A 138 73.90 15.79 -26.08
CA VAL A 138 73.62 16.07 -24.68
C VAL A 138 72.17 16.52 -24.55
N ARG A 139 71.39 15.91 -23.66
CA ARG A 139 70.01 16.33 -23.38
C ARG A 139 70.03 17.69 -22.67
N ILE A 140 69.15 18.60 -23.09
CA ILE A 140 69.01 19.95 -22.51
C ILE A 140 67.55 20.22 -22.14
N GLU A 141 67.35 21.18 -21.24
CA GLU A 141 66.01 21.60 -20.81
C GLU A 141 65.33 22.52 -21.85
N PRO A 142 63.98 22.53 -21.95
CA PRO A 142 63.26 23.31 -22.97
C PRO A 142 63.53 24.82 -22.97
N ASN A 143 63.92 25.38 -21.82
CA ASN A 143 64.25 26.80 -21.65
C ASN A 143 65.66 27.17 -22.18
N GLU A 144 66.55 26.20 -22.39
CA GLU A 144 67.87 26.39 -23.00
C GLU A 144 67.84 26.33 -24.54
N VAL A 145 66.71 25.89 -25.10
CA VAL A 145 66.51 25.74 -26.54
C VAL A 145 66.34 27.09 -27.23
N PHE A 146 66.97 27.28 -28.39
CA PHE A 146 66.79 28.47 -29.23
C PHE A 146 65.31 28.69 -29.55
N GLN A 147 64.87 29.96 -29.47
CA GLN A 147 63.45 30.32 -29.59
C GLN A 147 62.81 29.82 -30.91
N ALA A 148 63.55 29.85 -32.02
CA ALA A 148 63.06 29.44 -33.34
C ALA A 148 62.59 27.97 -33.41
N ILE A 149 63.30 27.07 -32.72
CA ILE A 149 63.04 25.63 -32.73
C ILE A 149 62.39 25.14 -31.43
N ARG A 150 62.14 26.02 -30.46
CA ARG A 150 61.48 25.66 -29.20
C ARG A 150 60.05 25.21 -29.50
N ARG A 151 59.68 24.05 -28.95
CA ARG A 151 58.32 23.48 -29.08
C ARG A 151 57.86 22.94 -27.72
N PRO A 152 56.57 23.08 -27.36
CA PRO A 152 56.01 22.48 -26.15
C PRO A 152 56.18 20.96 -26.16
N ALA A 153 56.55 20.38 -25.02
CA ALA A 153 56.76 18.93 -24.85
C ALA A 153 57.78 18.27 -25.80
N GLY A 154 58.61 19.05 -26.51
CA GLY A 154 59.66 18.52 -27.38
C GLY A 154 60.83 17.92 -26.59
N ARG A 155 61.45 16.87 -27.11
CA ARG A 155 62.71 16.34 -26.58
C ARG A 155 63.88 17.10 -27.18
N SER A 156 64.67 17.75 -26.34
CA SER A 156 65.69 18.69 -26.77
C SER A 156 67.11 18.19 -26.50
N TYR A 157 67.97 18.33 -27.49
CA TYR A 157 69.36 17.90 -27.45
C TYR A 157 70.28 19.00 -27.98
N LYS A 158 71.52 19.03 -27.51
CA LYS A 158 72.60 19.89 -27.97
C LYS A 158 73.74 19.04 -28.52
N TYR A 159 74.31 19.45 -29.64
CA TYR A 159 75.51 18.87 -30.21
C TYR A 159 76.62 19.91 -30.35
N PHE A 160 77.86 19.47 -30.16
CA PHE A 160 79.05 20.32 -30.29
C PHE A 160 79.82 20.06 -31.59
N SER A 161 79.46 19.00 -32.31
CA SER A 161 80.01 18.59 -33.60
C SER A 161 78.87 17.97 -34.41
N PRO A 162 78.83 18.11 -35.74
CA PRO A 162 77.79 17.51 -36.58
C PRO A 162 77.88 15.96 -36.62
N ARG A 163 78.92 15.38 -36.01
CA ARG A 163 79.11 13.93 -35.85
C ARG A 163 78.31 13.39 -34.66
N PHE A 164 77.00 13.32 -34.81
CA PHE A 164 76.10 12.66 -33.87
C PHE A 164 75.16 11.71 -34.59
N ASP A 165 74.50 10.81 -33.87
CA ASP A 165 73.48 9.91 -34.43
C ASP A 165 72.26 9.93 -33.53
N LEU A 166 71.15 10.45 -34.07
CA LEU A 166 69.85 10.50 -33.41
C LEU A 166 68.89 9.58 -34.12
N ARG A 167 68.47 8.52 -33.44
CA ARG A 167 67.53 7.52 -33.96
C ARG A 167 66.29 7.42 -33.08
N VAL A 168 65.15 7.22 -33.72
CA VAL A 168 63.85 7.10 -33.06
C VAL A 168 63.04 5.98 -33.67
N SER A 169 62.10 5.46 -32.89
CA SER A 169 60.91 4.75 -33.39
C SER A 169 59.67 5.42 -32.83
N TYR A 170 58.51 5.17 -33.43
CA TYR A 170 57.24 5.69 -32.94
C TYR A 170 56.16 4.61 -32.97
N GLU A 171 55.22 4.72 -32.04
CA GLU A 171 54.10 3.81 -31.86
C GLU A 171 52.84 4.59 -31.51
N PRO A 172 51.63 4.14 -31.88
CA PRO A 172 50.39 4.76 -31.44
C PRO A 172 50.26 4.75 -29.91
N VAL A 173 49.69 5.80 -29.34
CA VAL A 173 49.30 5.81 -27.92
C VAL A 173 48.21 4.76 -27.71
N GLN A 174 48.50 3.74 -26.90
CA GLN A 174 47.51 2.75 -26.53
C GLN A 174 46.48 3.35 -25.54
N PRO A 175 45.18 3.05 -25.74
CA PRO A 175 44.15 3.49 -24.81
C PRO A 175 44.33 2.78 -23.47
N ARG A 176 44.03 3.48 -22.37
CA ARG A 176 43.88 2.86 -21.06
C ARG A 176 42.39 2.78 -20.75
N ILE A 177 41.88 1.56 -20.59
CA ILE A 177 40.43 1.30 -20.49
C ILE A 177 40.14 0.59 -19.17
N THR A 178 39.23 1.15 -18.36
CA THR A 178 38.67 0.48 -17.18
C THR A 178 37.16 0.31 -17.32
N VAL A 179 36.58 -0.69 -16.66
CA VAL A 179 35.16 -1.02 -16.78
C VAL A 179 34.54 -1.29 -15.42
N ASP A 180 33.39 -0.66 -15.15
CA ASP A 180 32.43 -1.13 -14.15
C ASP A 180 31.36 -1.98 -14.84
N HIS A 181 31.22 -3.24 -14.46
CA HIS A 181 30.35 -4.21 -15.12
C HIS A 181 29.25 -4.72 -14.18
N ALA A 182 27.99 -4.41 -14.48
CA ALA A 182 26.85 -4.96 -13.77
C ALA A 182 26.11 -5.98 -14.64
N THR A 183 26.09 -7.23 -14.21
CA THR A 183 25.37 -8.33 -14.88
C THR A 183 24.15 -8.72 -14.05
N ARG A 184 22.98 -8.79 -14.68
CA ARG A 184 21.77 -9.38 -14.11
C ARG A 184 21.41 -10.63 -14.86
N LEU A 185 21.33 -11.74 -14.13
CA LEU A 185 20.95 -13.05 -14.62
C LEU A 185 19.57 -13.38 -14.06
N ILE A 186 18.60 -13.67 -14.91
CA ILE A 186 17.21 -13.87 -14.53
C ILE A 186 16.77 -15.23 -15.09
N PHE A 187 16.62 -16.21 -14.19
CA PHE A 187 16.04 -17.50 -14.53
C PHE A 187 14.57 -17.31 -14.90
N ARG A 188 14.17 -17.90 -16.03
CA ARG A 188 12.79 -18.12 -16.44
C ARG A 188 12.52 -19.62 -16.47
N ASP A 189 11.39 -20.02 -17.04
CA ASP A 189 10.99 -21.42 -17.04
C ASP A 189 11.91 -22.26 -17.95
N ASP A 190 12.34 -21.74 -19.11
CA ASP A 190 13.12 -22.45 -20.14
C ASP A 190 14.42 -21.74 -20.57
N GLU A 191 14.69 -20.55 -20.03
CA GLU A 191 15.85 -19.73 -20.41
C GLU A 191 16.42 -18.91 -19.25
N LEU A 192 17.73 -18.66 -19.32
CA LEU A 192 18.43 -17.72 -18.47
C LEU A 192 18.65 -16.42 -19.25
N ARG A 193 17.96 -15.35 -18.87
CA ARG A 193 18.20 -14.03 -19.46
C ARG A 193 19.38 -13.34 -18.79
N SER A 194 20.28 -12.80 -19.60
CA SER A 194 21.44 -12.03 -19.18
C SER A 194 21.35 -10.59 -19.68
N VAL A 195 21.39 -9.64 -18.76
CA VAL A 195 21.49 -8.21 -19.04
C VAL A 195 22.79 -7.67 -18.47
N SER A 196 23.74 -7.36 -19.34
CA SER A 196 25.06 -6.85 -18.98
C SER A 196 25.17 -5.37 -19.28
N GLN A 197 25.43 -4.55 -18.26
CA GLN A 197 25.68 -3.13 -18.36
C GLN A 197 27.16 -2.84 -18.08
N LEU A 198 27.87 -2.37 -19.08
CA LEU A 198 29.30 -2.06 -19.01
C LEU A 198 29.50 -0.54 -19.12
N LYS A 199 30.11 0.05 -18.09
CA LYS A 199 30.49 1.46 -18.05
C LYS A 199 32.00 1.57 -18.26
N TYR A 200 32.40 1.94 -19.46
CA TYR A 200 33.80 2.12 -19.85
C TYR A 200 34.30 3.52 -19.48
N THR A 201 35.52 3.60 -18.97
CA THR A 201 36.29 4.84 -18.84
C THR A 201 37.54 4.73 -19.71
N VAL A 202 37.62 5.58 -20.74
CA VAL A 202 38.71 5.59 -21.73
C VAL A 202 39.64 6.78 -21.49
N GLU A 203 40.92 6.49 -21.26
CA GLU A 203 41.99 7.47 -21.06
C GLU A 203 43.11 7.33 -22.11
N ARG A 204 43.98 8.34 -22.21
CA ARG A 204 45.17 8.45 -23.08
C ARG A 204 44.90 8.52 -24.58
N ALA A 205 44.05 7.65 -25.13
CA ALA A 205 43.70 7.61 -26.54
C ALA A 205 42.26 7.16 -26.72
N GLY A 206 41.53 7.77 -27.65
CA GLY A 206 40.16 7.36 -27.95
C GLY A 206 40.10 6.06 -28.77
N VAL A 207 38.99 5.32 -28.60
CA VAL A 207 38.72 4.01 -29.23
C VAL A 207 37.64 4.12 -30.32
N PHE A 208 37.63 3.15 -31.24
CA PHE A 208 36.63 3.02 -32.31
C PHE A 208 35.73 1.80 -32.16
N GLU A 209 36.13 0.80 -31.37
CA GLU A 209 35.39 -0.44 -31.19
C GLU A 209 35.60 -1.02 -29.80
N TRP A 210 34.64 -1.81 -29.34
CA TRP A 210 34.74 -2.68 -28.16
C TRP A 210 34.83 -4.13 -28.61
N LYS A 211 35.67 -4.93 -27.96
CA LYS A 211 35.71 -6.38 -28.15
C LYS A 211 35.31 -7.06 -26.85
N LEU A 212 34.34 -7.97 -26.93
CA LEU A 212 33.87 -8.73 -25.78
C LEU A 212 33.80 -10.21 -26.15
N LYS A 213 34.16 -11.10 -25.23
CA LYS A 213 34.04 -12.55 -25.41
C LYS A 213 32.79 -13.05 -24.69
N LEU A 214 31.91 -13.75 -25.41
CA LEU A 214 30.67 -14.31 -24.88
C LEU A 214 30.89 -15.75 -24.37
N PRO A 215 30.39 -16.13 -23.19
CA PRO A 215 30.43 -17.49 -22.63
C PRO A 215 29.67 -18.54 -23.45
N VAL A 216 29.99 -19.82 -23.25
CA VAL A 216 29.39 -20.93 -24.01
C VAL A 216 27.92 -21.10 -23.67
N GLY A 217 27.09 -21.27 -24.72
CA GLY A 217 25.63 -21.36 -24.59
C GLY A 217 24.91 -20.01 -24.60
N LEU A 218 25.61 -18.88 -24.52
CA LEU A 218 25.00 -17.56 -24.52
C LEU A 218 24.74 -17.05 -25.94
N GLU A 219 23.47 -16.80 -26.28
CA GLU A 219 23.01 -16.22 -27.54
C GLU A 219 22.75 -14.72 -27.38
N LEU A 220 23.12 -13.93 -28.41
CA LEU A 220 23.05 -12.47 -28.37
C LEU A 220 21.69 -11.98 -28.90
N ASP A 221 20.97 -11.18 -28.10
CA ASP A 221 19.68 -10.61 -28.49
C ASP A 221 19.80 -9.18 -29.03
N ALA A 222 20.47 -8.32 -28.26
CA ALA A 222 20.54 -6.90 -28.58
C ALA A 222 21.78 -6.24 -27.96
N VAL A 223 22.32 -5.26 -28.67
CA VAL A 223 23.41 -4.39 -28.22
C VAL A 223 22.98 -2.95 -28.37
N THR A 224 23.08 -2.17 -27.29
CA THR A 224 22.76 -0.74 -27.29
C THR A 224 23.81 0.01 -26.48
N GLY A 225 24.08 1.27 -26.80
CA GLY A 225 25.10 2.03 -26.05
C GLY A 225 25.38 3.42 -26.60
N THR A 226 26.23 4.15 -25.88
CA THR A 226 26.67 5.49 -26.26
C THR A 226 27.52 5.43 -27.52
N ALA A 227 27.19 6.25 -28.52
CA ALA A 227 27.90 6.30 -29.82
C ALA A 227 27.95 4.95 -30.57
N TYR A 228 27.02 4.04 -30.26
CA TYR A 228 26.85 2.77 -30.97
C TYR A 228 26.53 3.01 -32.45
N LYS A 229 27.16 2.24 -33.34
CA LYS A 229 26.86 2.22 -34.78
C LYS A 229 26.35 0.85 -35.23
N GLU A 230 27.15 -0.18 -35.03
CA GLU A 230 26.87 -1.54 -35.49
C GLU A 230 27.64 -2.56 -34.63
N HIS A 231 27.28 -3.83 -34.72
CA HIS A 231 28.02 -4.91 -34.08
C HIS A 231 28.13 -6.12 -35.00
N SER A 232 29.17 -6.92 -34.81
CA SER A 232 29.36 -8.22 -35.44
C SER A 232 29.72 -9.26 -34.38
N PHE A 233 29.19 -10.47 -34.52
CA PHE A 233 29.46 -11.57 -33.60
C PHE A 233 30.05 -12.77 -34.34
N GLU A 234 31.29 -13.11 -34.02
CA GLU A 234 31.98 -14.25 -34.61
C GLU A 234 31.73 -15.51 -33.78
N LYS A 235 30.98 -16.48 -34.33
CA LYS A 235 30.52 -17.66 -33.58
C LYS A 235 31.63 -18.62 -33.15
N THR A 236 32.73 -18.70 -33.92
CA THR A 236 33.85 -19.63 -33.63
C THR A 236 34.73 -19.11 -32.51
N SER A 237 35.17 -17.85 -32.60
CA SER A 237 36.00 -17.19 -31.56
C SER A 237 35.16 -16.69 -30.38
N ARG A 238 33.84 -16.56 -30.57
CA ARG A 238 32.86 -16.03 -29.63
C ARG A 238 33.14 -14.58 -29.24
N VAL A 239 33.76 -13.83 -30.16
CA VAL A 239 34.07 -12.41 -29.98
C VAL A 239 32.98 -11.56 -30.62
N LEU A 240 32.34 -10.74 -29.79
CA LEU A 240 31.46 -9.64 -30.17
C LEU A 240 32.30 -8.38 -30.37
N THR A 241 32.27 -7.83 -31.57
CA THR A 241 32.88 -6.53 -31.91
C THR A 241 31.78 -5.49 -32.05
N VAL A 242 31.83 -4.45 -31.23
CA VAL A 242 30.87 -3.33 -31.25
C VAL A 242 31.57 -2.09 -31.78
N VAL A 243 31.17 -1.61 -32.96
CA VAL A 243 31.78 -0.46 -33.62
C VAL A 243 31.08 0.83 -33.17
N LEU A 244 31.88 1.86 -32.90
CA LEU A 244 31.44 3.20 -32.54
C LEU A 244 31.38 4.10 -33.78
N ALA A 245 30.42 5.03 -33.80
CA ALA A 245 30.22 5.93 -34.94
C ALA A 245 31.42 6.86 -35.22
N GLN A 246 32.21 7.18 -34.19
CA GLN A 246 33.40 8.00 -34.26
C GLN A 246 34.35 7.65 -33.12
N ARG A 247 35.60 8.12 -33.17
CA ARG A 247 36.58 7.95 -32.09
C ARG A 247 36.07 8.60 -30.80
N ARG A 248 36.04 7.87 -29.68
CA ARG A 248 35.55 8.39 -28.38
C ARG A 248 36.55 8.18 -27.25
N GLN A 249 36.59 9.14 -26.33
CA GLN A 249 37.34 9.12 -25.08
C GLN A 249 36.41 9.54 -23.93
N GLY A 250 36.77 9.21 -22.68
CA GLY A 250 35.96 9.49 -21.49
C GLY A 250 34.99 8.36 -21.15
N ALA A 251 33.89 8.70 -20.47
CA ALA A 251 32.88 7.75 -20.03
C ALA A 251 31.92 7.34 -21.16
N LEU A 252 31.75 6.03 -21.35
CA LEU A 252 30.90 5.43 -22.37
C LEU A 252 30.12 4.26 -21.76
N SER A 253 28.86 4.09 -22.15
CA SER A 253 28.01 2.99 -21.65
C SER A 253 27.63 2.03 -22.77
N LEU A 254 27.60 0.74 -22.45
CA LEU A 254 27.18 -0.35 -23.33
C LEU A 254 26.25 -1.28 -22.55
N THR A 255 25.12 -1.65 -23.16
CA THR A 255 24.18 -2.63 -22.62
C THR A 255 24.03 -3.76 -23.62
N ILE A 256 24.21 -4.99 -23.14
CA ILE A 256 24.07 -6.21 -23.92
C ILE A 256 22.96 -7.06 -23.30
N ASN A 257 21.99 -7.43 -24.12
CA ASN A 257 20.96 -8.40 -23.79
C ASN A 257 21.29 -9.71 -24.50
N ALA A 258 21.21 -10.80 -23.77
CA ALA A 258 21.50 -12.13 -24.24
C ALA A 258 20.65 -13.15 -23.47
N HIS A 259 20.50 -14.34 -24.00
CA HIS A 259 19.83 -15.44 -23.31
C HIS A 259 20.61 -16.74 -23.49
N GLN A 260 20.38 -17.69 -22.58
CA GLN A 260 20.92 -19.03 -22.63
C GLN A 260 19.78 -20.01 -22.34
N ALA A 261 19.42 -20.83 -23.32
CA ALA A 261 18.42 -21.87 -23.12
C ALA A 261 18.94 -22.94 -22.15
N PHE A 262 18.05 -23.50 -21.35
CA PHE A 262 18.29 -24.70 -20.55
C PHE A 262 17.01 -25.55 -20.49
N ASP A 263 17.13 -26.80 -20.06
CA ASP A 263 15.97 -27.69 -19.96
C ASP A 263 15.12 -27.32 -18.74
N GLY A 264 14.00 -26.63 -18.98
CA GLY A 264 13.07 -26.16 -17.96
C GLY A 264 12.22 -27.26 -17.29
N GLU A 265 12.17 -28.46 -17.88
CA GLU A 265 11.38 -29.58 -17.35
C GLU A 265 12.20 -30.47 -16.42
N ALA A 266 13.53 -30.42 -16.50
CA ALA A 266 14.40 -31.17 -15.61
C ALA A 266 14.23 -30.74 -14.14
N GLU A 267 14.13 -31.71 -13.23
CA GLU A 267 14.04 -31.45 -11.78
C GLU A 267 15.28 -30.70 -11.26
N THR A 268 16.44 -30.99 -11.85
CA THR A 268 17.73 -30.38 -11.53
C THR A 268 18.51 -30.03 -12.79
N VAL A 269 19.04 -28.81 -12.88
CA VAL A 269 19.88 -28.36 -14.00
C VAL A 269 21.15 -27.73 -13.47
N ASP A 270 22.30 -28.21 -13.92
CA ASP A 270 23.59 -27.57 -13.68
C ASP A 270 23.83 -26.49 -14.74
N VAL A 271 23.96 -25.24 -14.28
CA VAL A 271 24.17 -24.07 -15.13
C VAL A 271 25.44 -23.35 -14.68
N SER A 272 26.41 -23.21 -15.58
CA SER A 272 27.51 -22.26 -15.38
C SER A 272 27.02 -20.86 -15.73
N LEU A 273 26.89 -19.99 -14.74
CA LEU A 273 26.33 -18.65 -14.95
C LEU A 273 27.21 -17.82 -15.92
N PRO A 274 26.65 -17.32 -17.03
CA PRO A 274 27.42 -16.68 -18.08
C PRO A 274 27.79 -15.23 -17.71
N VAL A 275 29.08 -14.93 -17.69
CA VAL A 275 29.59 -13.55 -17.52
C VAL A 275 30.36 -13.12 -18.76
N ILE A 276 29.86 -12.10 -19.45
CA ILE A 276 30.54 -11.53 -20.63
C ILE A 276 31.91 -10.97 -20.22
N GLU A 277 32.93 -11.22 -21.02
CA GLU A 277 34.30 -10.78 -20.76
C GLU A 277 34.68 -9.60 -21.67
N PRO A 278 34.90 -8.38 -21.15
CA PRO A 278 35.42 -7.28 -21.95
C PRO A 278 36.93 -7.45 -22.20
N LEU A 279 37.35 -7.30 -23.47
CA LEU A 279 38.74 -7.47 -23.89
C LEU A 279 39.47 -6.12 -24.02
N GLY A 280 40.79 -6.12 -23.83
CA GLY A 280 41.62 -4.91 -23.91
C GLY A 280 41.44 -3.93 -22.74
N VAL A 281 40.90 -4.42 -21.63
CA VAL A 281 40.64 -3.65 -20.41
C VAL A 281 41.74 -3.92 -19.38
N VAL A 282 42.28 -2.87 -18.75
CA VAL A 282 43.32 -3.01 -17.71
C VAL A 282 42.75 -3.33 -16.32
N ARG A 283 41.49 -3.00 -16.06
CA ARG A 283 40.78 -3.32 -14.81
C ARG A 283 39.27 -3.38 -15.05
N GLU A 284 38.66 -4.46 -14.57
CA GLU A 284 37.22 -4.67 -14.58
C GLU A 284 36.74 -4.90 -13.14
N ASP A 285 35.85 -4.04 -12.65
CA ASP A 285 35.14 -4.23 -11.38
C ASP A 285 33.71 -4.66 -11.69
N GLY A 286 33.32 -5.85 -11.23
CA GLY A 286 32.08 -6.51 -11.64
C GLY A 286 31.14 -6.86 -10.50
N SER A 287 29.84 -6.78 -10.76
CA SER A 287 28.78 -7.27 -9.87
C SER A 287 27.79 -8.14 -10.63
N ILE A 288 27.44 -9.30 -10.08
CA ILE A 288 26.48 -10.25 -10.66
C ILE A 288 25.30 -10.39 -9.70
N LEU A 289 24.10 -10.17 -10.21
CA LEU A 289 22.86 -10.40 -9.48
C LEU A 289 22.09 -11.53 -10.15
N VAL A 290 21.77 -12.57 -9.39
CA VAL A 290 21.05 -13.74 -9.86
C VAL A 290 19.62 -13.69 -9.31
N TYR A 291 18.65 -13.67 -10.20
CA TYR A 291 17.23 -13.68 -9.90
C TYR A 291 16.62 -15.01 -10.33
N ALA A 292 15.77 -15.59 -9.47
CA ALA A 292 15.04 -16.81 -9.78
C ALA A 292 13.59 -16.73 -9.25
N PRO A 293 12.61 -17.31 -9.96
CA PRO A 293 11.26 -17.52 -9.44
C PRO A 293 11.28 -18.37 -8.15
N ASP A 294 10.24 -18.27 -7.32
CA ASP A 294 10.15 -19.06 -6.08
C ASP A 294 10.07 -20.57 -6.34
N ALA A 295 9.68 -20.98 -7.54
CA ALA A 295 9.72 -22.36 -8.02
C ALA A 295 11.14 -22.91 -8.20
N PHE A 296 12.17 -22.06 -8.29
CA PHE A 296 13.56 -22.49 -8.47
C PHE A 296 14.38 -22.23 -7.21
N GLU A 297 14.97 -23.28 -6.66
CA GLU A 297 16.04 -23.19 -5.69
C GLU A 297 17.38 -23.10 -6.42
N VAL A 298 18.15 -22.03 -6.18
CA VAL A 298 19.48 -21.85 -6.80
C VAL A 298 20.54 -22.20 -5.77
N ILE A 299 21.21 -23.32 -5.98
CA ILE A 299 22.27 -23.84 -5.11
C ILE A 299 23.61 -23.49 -5.76
N THR A 300 24.54 -22.91 -4.99
CA THR A 300 25.89 -22.61 -5.49
C THR A 300 26.87 -23.63 -4.94
N ASP A 301 27.72 -24.18 -5.81
CA ASP A 301 28.82 -25.06 -5.41
C ASP A 301 30.05 -24.22 -5.06
N GLU A 302 30.25 -23.98 -3.77
CA GLU A 302 31.33 -23.10 -3.29
C GLU A 302 32.74 -23.63 -3.61
N GLU A 303 32.92 -24.94 -3.73
CA GLU A 303 34.24 -25.55 -4.02
C GLU A 303 34.69 -25.30 -5.46
N LYS A 304 33.73 -25.08 -6.37
CA LYS A 304 33.99 -24.83 -7.80
C LYS A 304 33.99 -23.33 -8.16
N LEU A 305 33.85 -22.44 -7.17
CA LEU A 305 33.94 -21.00 -7.38
C LEU A 305 35.36 -20.56 -7.71
N SER A 306 35.50 -19.66 -8.69
CA SER A 306 36.79 -19.06 -8.99
C SER A 306 36.69 -17.57 -9.29
N GLY A 307 37.59 -16.78 -8.70
CA GLY A 307 37.74 -15.34 -9.00
C GLY A 307 36.55 -14.46 -8.61
N ILE A 308 35.58 -14.98 -7.86
CA ILE A 308 34.36 -14.28 -7.46
C ILE A 308 34.11 -14.40 -5.96
N GLN A 309 33.42 -13.42 -5.39
CA GLN A 309 33.12 -13.35 -3.95
C GLN A 309 31.65 -12.99 -3.71
N PRO A 310 31.01 -13.50 -2.64
CA PRO A 310 29.64 -13.15 -2.33
C PRO A 310 29.53 -11.67 -1.95
N ASN A 311 28.57 -10.98 -2.53
CA ASN A 311 28.27 -9.59 -2.20
C ASN A 311 27.12 -9.54 -1.18
N ARG A 312 27.48 -9.35 0.09
CA ARG A 312 26.52 -9.31 1.22
C ARG A 312 25.85 -7.93 1.41
N GLY A 313 26.06 -6.99 0.50
CA GLY A 313 25.52 -5.63 0.59
C GLY A 313 24.02 -5.56 0.31
N GLY A 314 23.18 -5.51 1.35
CA GLY A 314 21.89 -4.79 1.42
C GLY A 314 20.74 -5.09 0.44
N GLN A 315 20.89 -5.93 -0.58
CA GLN A 315 19.85 -6.12 -1.62
C GLN A 315 18.78 -7.18 -1.27
N SER A 316 18.50 -7.39 0.01
CA SER A 316 17.49 -8.38 0.42
C SER A 316 16.08 -7.96 -0.05
N GLY A 317 15.36 -8.86 -0.70
CA GLY A 317 13.96 -8.64 -1.13
C GLY A 317 13.76 -7.96 -2.49
N ALA A 318 14.81 -7.66 -3.26
CA ALA A 318 14.65 -7.14 -4.62
C ALA A 318 13.95 -8.17 -5.53
N LYS A 319 12.93 -7.75 -6.29
CA LYS A 319 12.20 -8.60 -7.25
C LYS A 319 12.19 -7.98 -8.65
N ILE A 320 12.20 -8.83 -9.68
CA ILE A 320 12.00 -8.48 -11.09
C ILE A 320 10.91 -9.40 -11.64
N GLY A 321 9.72 -8.85 -11.86
CA GLY A 321 8.55 -9.67 -12.20
C GLY A 321 8.26 -10.71 -11.10
N ARG A 322 8.21 -12.00 -11.46
CA ARG A 322 8.04 -13.13 -10.52
C ARG A 322 9.35 -13.61 -9.89
N ALA A 323 10.51 -13.14 -10.36
CA ALA A 323 11.81 -13.60 -9.87
C ALA A 323 12.30 -12.74 -8.70
N ARG A 324 12.72 -13.38 -7.61
CA ARG A 324 13.38 -12.71 -6.48
C ARG A 324 14.90 -12.83 -6.59
N LEU A 325 15.63 -11.92 -5.95
CA LEU A 325 17.07 -12.03 -5.85
C LEU A 325 17.43 -13.31 -5.06
N ALA A 326 18.10 -14.24 -5.72
CA ALA A 326 18.56 -15.51 -5.17
C ALA A 326 19.98 -15.40 -4.61
N SER A 327 20.89 -14.75 -5.34
CA SER A 327 22.26 -14.51 -4.89
C SER A 327 22.87 -13.27 -5.54
N ALA A 328 23.88 -12.71 -4.88
CA ALA A 328 24.62 -11.53 -5.33
C ALA A 328 26.12 -11.76 -5.16
N TRP A 329 26.89 -11.40 -6.18
CA TRP A 329 28.32 -11.66 -6.27
C TRP A 329 29.07 -10.45 -6.80
N GLN A 330 30.36 -10.39 -6.51
CA GLN A 330 31.26 -9.35 -6.99
C GLN A 330 32.63 -9.92 -7.34
N TYR A 331 33.33 -9.27 -8.25
CA TYR A 331 34.69 -9.61 -8.62
C TYR A 331 35.47 -8.37 -9.05
N THR A 332 36.80 -8.45 -8.93
CA THR A 332 37.70 -7.52 -9.60
C THR A 332 38.66 -8.35 -10.43
N SER A 333 38.72 -8.05 -11.72
CA SER A 333 39.61 -8.69 -12.68
C SER A 333 40.62 -7.69 -13.21
N TYR A 334 41.84 -8.17 -13.45
CA TYR A 334 42.89 -7.46 -14.17
C TYR A 334 43.21 -8.24 -15.44
N PRO A 335 42.36 -8.17 -16.48
CA PRO A 335 42.57 -8.93 -17.70
C PRO A 335 43.92 -8.54 -18.32
N SER A 336 44.77 -9.53 -18.59
CA SER A 336 45.96 -9.34 -19.43
C SER A 336 45.76 -10.10 -20.74
N ALA A 337 46.46 -9.70 -21.79
CA ALA A 337 46.36 -10.38 -23.08
C ALA A 337 46.78 -11.87 -23.02
N ASP A 338 47.62 -12.23 -22.04
CA ASP A 338 48.23 -13.55 -21.92
C ASP A 338 47.58 -14.45 -20.84
N ALA A 339 46.74 -13.91 -19.96
CA ALA A 339 46.06 -14.67 -18.91
C ALA A 339 44.58 -14.87 -19.24
N ALA A 340 44.15 -16.12 -19.34
CA ALA A 340 42.73 -16.45 -19.42
C ALA A 340 42.01 -15.98 -18.15
N ARG A 341 40.86 -15.33 -18.32
CA ARG A 341 39.99 -14.95 -17.20
C ARG A 341 39.46 -16.20 -16.50
N VAL A 342 39.65 -16.27 -15.19
CA VAL A 342 39.25 -17.41 -14.35
C VAL A 342 38.04 -17.00 -13.48
N LEU A 343 36.91 -16.70 -14.12
CA LEU A 343 35.63 -16.51 -13.42
C LEU A 343 34.73 -17.72 -13.66
N ALA A 344 34.35 -18.40 -12.59
CA ALA A 344 33.42 -19.52 -12.62
C ALA A 344 32.41 -19.36 -11.48
N LEU A 345 31.13 -19.39 -11.83
CA LEU A 345 29.99 -19.39 -10.93
C LEU A 345 29.04 -20.51 -11.32
N PRO A 346 29.39 -21.78 -11.01
CA PRO A 346 28.50 -22.91 -11.24
C PRO A 346 27.36 -22.88 -10.23
N VAL A 347 26.14 -22.99 -10.72
CA VAL A 347 24.95 -23.14 -9.90
C VAL A 347 24.15 -24.36 -10.36
N THR A 348 23.54 -25.04 -9.41
CA THR A 348 22.53 -26.06 -9.67
C THR A 348 21.18 -25.46 -9.36
N THR A 349 20.28 -25.43 -10.33
CA THR A 349 18.89 -25.08 -10.08
C THR A 349 18.09 -26.34 -9.79
N ARG A 350 17.24 -26.30 -8.76
CA ARG A 350 16.30 -27.37 -8.44
C ARG A 350 14.88 -26.82 -8.48
N ARG A 351 13.99 -27.49 -9.22
CA ARG A 351 12.57 -27.11 -9.27
C ARG A 351 11.85 -27.63 -8.04
N ARG A 352 11.17 -26.74 -7.33
CA ARG A 352 10.34 -27.07 -6.17
C ARG A 352 8.91 -27.35 -6.64
N PRO A 353 8.28 -28.45 -6.18
CA PRO A 353 6.89 -28.74 -6.52
C PRO A 353 5.96 -27.68 -5.90
N THR A 354 4.76 -27.55 -6.44
CA THR A 354 3.71 -26.71 -5.86
C THR A 354 3.43 -27.17 -4.43
N ARG A 355 3.43 -26.22 -3.49
CA ARG A 355 2.95 -26.46 -2.12
C ARG A 355 1.71 -25.63 -1.90
N LEU A 356 0.63 -26.29 -1.47
CA LEU A 356 -0.63 -25.65 -1.14
C LEU A 356 -0.81 -25.62 0.38
N SER A 357 -1.27 -24.48 0.88
CA SER A 357 -1.89 -24.36 2.19
C SER A 357 -3.24 -23.66 2.04
N ALA A 358 -4.18 -23.88 2.94
CA ALA A 358 -5.50 -23.28 2.84
C ALA A 358 -5.95 -22.64 4.15
N THR A 359 -6.68 -21.54 4.04
CA THR A 359 -7.49 -21.02 5.14
C THR A 359 -8.96 -21.04 4.77
N VAL A 360 -9.81 -21.63 5.62
CA VAL A 360 -11.24 -21.78 5.38
C VAL A 360 -12.02 -20.97 6.40
N ALA A 361 -12.78 -19.98 5.96
CA ALA A 361 -13.51 -19.08 6.82
C ALA A 361 -15.01 -19.19 6.52
N THR A 362 -15.77 -19.86 7.38
CA THR A 362 -17.18 -20.17 7.15
C THR A 362 -18.08 -19.39 8.11
N THR A 363 -19.09 -18.73 7.57
CA THR A 363 -20.17 -18.09 8.33
C THR A 363 -21.46 -18.85 8.08
N ALA A 364 -22.07 -19.39 9.13
CA ALA A 364 -23.39 -20.00 9.07
C ALA A 364 -24.41 -19.05 9.71
N ASN A 365 -25.32 -18.51 8.90
CA ASN A 365 -26.34 -17.57 9.33
C ASN A 365 -27.69 -18.28 9.48
N ALA A 366 -28.05 -18.62 10.72
CA ALA A 366 -29.31 -19.29 11.04
C ALA A 366 -30.48 -18.30 10.95
N LYS A 367 -31.36 -18.53 9.97
CA LYS A 367 -32.64 -17.85 9.79
C LYS A 367 -33.80 -18.80 10.16
N GLN A 368 -35.03 -18.28 10.17
CA GLN A 368 -36.20 -19.05 10.63
C GLN A 368 -36.48 -20.33 9.85
N GLN A 369 -36.10 -20.41 8.57
CA GLN A 369 -36.46 -21.53 7.67
C GLN A 369 -35.27 -22.14 6.91
N LEU A 370 -34.09 -21.53 7.02
CA LEU A 370 -32.87 -21.99 6.35
C LEU A 370 -31.64 -21.46 7.08
N VAL A 371 -30.50 -22.09 6.85
CA VAL A 371 -29.18 -21.63 7.26
C VAL A 371 -28.40 -21.26 6.00
N GLU A 372 -28.13 -19.96 5.81
CA GLU A 372 -27.25 -19.49 4.73
C GLU A 372 -25.81 -19.74 5.16
N VAL A 373 -25.04 -20.44 4.33
CA VAL A 373 -23.64 -20.71 4.61
C VAL A 373 -22.78 -20.01 3.56
N ASP A 374 -21.98 -19.05 4.03
CA ASP A 374 -20.98 -18.35 3.23
C ASP A 374 -19.60 -18.80 3.67
N SER A 375 -18.86 -19.46 2.79
CA SER A 375 -17.50 -19.91 3.06
C SER A 375 -16.49 -19.27 2.12
N LYS A 376 -15.42 -18.73 2.68
CA LYS A 376 -14.27 -18.22 1.93
C LYS A 376 -13.10 -19.19 2.09
N VAL A 377 -12.71 -19.83 1.00
CA VAL A 377 -11.58 -20.75 0.92
C VAL A 377 -10.41 -20.02 0.23
N ILE A 378 -9.32 -19.78 0.96
CA ILE A 378 -8.13 -19.11 0.44
C ILE A 378 -7.00 -20.12 0.34
N PHE A 379 -6.63 -20.51 -0.87
CA PHE A 379 -5.42 -21.30 -1.13
C PHE A 379 -4.22 -20.37 -1.21
N THR A 380 -3.15 -20.68 -0.49
CA THR A 380 -1.84 -20.05 -0.67
C THR A 380 -0.96 -20.99 -1.48
N VAL A 381 -0.64 -20.59 -2.72
CA VAL A 381 0.18 -21.35 -3.65
C VAL A 381 1.64 -20.92 -3.51
N GLU A 382 2.48 -21.80 -2.96
CA GLU A 382 3.92 -21.58 -2.83
C GLU A 382 4.72 -22.34 -3.91
N TYR A 383 5.87 -21.77 -4.25
CA TYR A 383 6.83 -22.30 -5.23
C TYR A 383 6.30 -22.28 -6.67
N ALA A 384 5.87 -23.44 -7.21
CA ALA A 384 5.35 -23.55 -8.56
C ALA A 384 3.86 -23.18 -8.61
N GLY A 385 3.48 -22.36 -9.59
CA GLY A 385 2.08 -21.97 -9.77
C GLY A 385 1.19 -23.15 -10.16
N THR A 386 -0.10 -23.02 -9.89
CA THR A 386 -1.14 -23.96 -10.35
C THR A 386 -2.31 -23.17 -10.91
N ASP A 387 -2.98 -23.72 -11.92
CA ASP A 387 -4.25 -23.21 -12.44
C ASP A 387 -5.45 -24.05 -11.97
N THR A 388 -5.22 -25.16 -11.28
CA THR A 388 -6.26 -26.13 -10.91
C THR A 388 -6.35 -26.22 -9.39
N PHE A 389 -7.56 -26.06 -8.86
CA PHE A 389 -7.88 -26.13 -7.44
C PHE A 389 -9.04 -27.09 -7.22
N ARG A 390 -9.01 -27.85 -6.13
CA ARG A 390 -10.06 -28.82 -5.79
C ARG A 390 -10.65 -28.54 -4.43
N ILE A 391 -11.97 -28.46 -4.35
CA ILE A 391 -12.72 -28.25 -3.10
C ILE A 391 -13.80 -29.33 -3.01
N ARG A 392 -13.97 -30.00 -1.87
CA ARG A 392 -15.16 -30.84 -1.62
C ARG A 392 -16.22 -30.05 -0.90
N VAL A 393 -17.45 -30.21 -1.35
CA VAL A 393 -18.63 -29.57 -0.79
C VAL A 393 -19.62 -30.69 -0.41
N PRO A 394 -20.34 -30.61 0.73
CA PRO A 394 -21.29 -31.64 1.14
C PRO A 394 -22.35 -31.96 0.08
N GLU A 395 -22.73 -33.23 -0.06
CA GLU A 395 -23.79 -33.67 -0.98
C GLU A 395 -25.17 -33.10 -0.61
N SER A 396 -25.39 -32.85 0.68
CA SER A 396 -26.65 -32.31 1.24
C SER A 396 -27.09 -30.96 0.68
N ILE A 397 -26.20 -30.28 -0.06
CA ILE A 397 -26.41 -28.95 -0.63
C ILE A 397 -27.32 -28.99 -1.87
N GLY A 398 -27.43 -30.14 -2.56
CA GLY A 398 -28.44 -30.42 -3.59
C GLY A 398 -28.34 -29.63 -4.90
N GLN A 399 -28.27 -28.29 -4.86
CA GLN A 399 -28.04 -27.39 -5.99
C GLN A 399 -26.57 -26.95 -6.05
N GLU A 400 -26.04 -26.70 -7.25
CA GLU A 400 -24.65 -26.30 -7.44
C GLU A 400 -24.26 -25.14 -6.50
N PRO A 401 -23.22 -25.28 -5.65
CA PRO A 401 -22.75 -24.18 -4.82
C PRO A 401 -22.32 -23.00 -5.70
N GLN A 402 -22.63 -21.78 -5.27
CA GLN A 402 -22.17 -20.59 -5.97
C GLN A 402 -20.71 -20.36 -5.65
N ILE A 403 -19.83 -20.81 -6.56
CA ILE A 403 -18.38 -20.61 -6.45
C ILE A 403 -17.98 -19.36 -7.25
N ALA A 404 -17.48 -18.34 -6.58
CA ALA A 404 -16.93 -17.13 -7.19
C ALA A 404 -15.49 -16.88 -6.73
N THR A 405 -14.75 -16.05 -7.47
CA THR A 405 -13.39 -15.65 -7.09
C THR A 405 -13.41 -14.24 -6.51
N SER A 406 -12.69 -14.00 -5.41
CA SER A 406 -12.51 -12.66 -4.84
C SER A 406 -11.05 -12.25 -4.72
N THR A 407 -10.83 -10.95 -4.47
CA THR A 407 -9.49 -10.41 -4.19
C THR A 407 -9.14 -10.58 -2.71
N VAL A 408 -7.87 -10.90 -2.45
CA VAL A 408 -7.31 -11.08 -1.11
C VAL A 408 -5.98 -10.33 -1.03
N PRO A 409 -5.63 -9.73 0.13
CA PRO A 409 -4.32 -9.11 0.31
C PRO A 409 -3.17 -10.06 -0.02
N GLY A 410 -2.18 -9.56 -0.78
CA GLY A 410 -1.04 -10.36 -1.23
C GLY A 410 -1.29 -11.22 -2.47
N GLY A 411 -2.54 -11.32 -2.94
CA GLY A 411 -2.93 -12.07 -4.14
C GLY A 411 -2.99 -11.21 -5.40
N ALA A 412 -3.68 -11.70 -6.43
CA ALA A 412 -3.90 -10.94 -7.67
C ALA A 412 -4.69 -9.65 -7.41
N SER A 413 -4.30 -8.54 -8.05
CA SER A 413 -4.95 -7.23 -7.88
C SER A 413 -6.39 -7.17 -8.40
N ARG A 414 -6.81 -8.14 -9.21
CA ARG A 414 -8.18 -8.31 -9.72
C ARG A 414 -8.56 -9.79 -9.62
N PRO A 415 -9.85 -10.13 -9.42
CA PRO A 415 -10.29 -11.52 -9.44
C PRO A 415 -9.95 -12.15 -10.80
N VAL A 416 -9.25 -13.27 -10.77
CA VAL A 416 -8.93 -14.02 -11.98
C VAL A 416 -10.14 -14.91 -12.28
N PRO A 417 -10.77 -14.76 -13.46
CA PRO A 417 -11.97 -15.53 -13.78
C PRO A 417 -11.68 -17.03 -13.85
N ILE A 418 -12.70 -17.81 -13.45
CA ILE A 418 -12.72 -19.26 -13.58
C ILE A 418 -12.95 -19.61 -15.05
N ARG A 419 -12.10 -20.48 -15.61
CA ARG A 419 -12.25 -21.00 -16.98
C ARG A 419 -13.36 -22.05 -17.03
N GLU A 420 -13.34 -22.98 -16.08
CA GLU A 420 -14.23 -24.13 -16.04
C GLU A 420 -14.40 -24.61 -14.59
N LYS A 421 -15.58 -25.15 -14.26
CA LYS A 421 -15.86 -25.83 -13.00
C LYS A 421 -16.44 -27.20 -13.34
N ILE A 422 -15.87 -28.25 -12.79
CA ILE A 422 -16.28 -29.63 -13.05
C ILE A 422 -16.68 -30.25 -11.71
N ALA A 423 -17.94 -30.64 -11.59
CA ALA A 423 -18.41 -31.45 -10.47
C ALA A 423 -18.11 -32.92 -10.75
N GLY A 424 -17.47 -33.60 -9.80
CA GLY A 424 -17.29 -35.06 -9.80
C GLY A 424 -18.55 -35.80 -9.33
N GLU A 425 -18.49 -37.13 -9.36
CA GLU A 425 -19.53 -37.96 -8.76
C GLU A 425 -19.49 -37.85 -7.23
N PRO A 426 -20.63 -37.90 -6.53
CA PRO A 426 -20.66 -37.92 -5.07
C PRO A 426 -19.94 -39.16 -4.51
N GLU A 427 -19.02 -38.94 -3.57
CA GLU A 427 -18.26 -40.01 -2.89
C GLU A 427 -18.20 -39.71 -1.39
N ASP A 428 -18.61 -40.68 -0.58
CA ASP A 428 -18.71 -40.59 0.89
C ASP A 428 -19.50 -39.37 1.41
N GLY A 429 -20.57 -38.95 0.71
CA GLY A 429 -21.40 -37.80 1.09
C GLY A 429 -20.81 -36.44 0.70
N TRP A 430 -19.80 -36.40 -0.17
CA TRP A 430 -19.18 -35.17 -0.67
C TRP A 430 -19.08 -35.15 -2.19
N VAL A 431 -19.22 -33.96 -2.77
CA VAL A 431 -19.01 -33.70 -4.19
C VAL A 431 -17.69 -32.94 -4.37
N THR A 432 -16.77 -33.50 -5.15
CA THR A 432 -15.50 -32.84 -5.48
C THR A 432 -15.68 -31.87 -6.65
N TRP A 433 -15.40 -30.59 -6.41
CA TRP A 433 -15.39 -29.54 -7.42
C TRP A 433 -13.96 -29.27 -7.88
N THR A 434 -13.68 -29.52 -9.16
CA THR A 434 -12.42 -29.13 -9.81
C THR A 434 -12.59 -27.78 -10.49
N ILE A 435 -11.87 -26.77 -10.02
CA ILE A 435 -11.93 -25.39 -10.46
C ILE A 435 -10.68 -25.10 -11.28
N VAL A 436 -10.85 -24.84 -12.57
CA VAL A 436 -9.74 -24.53 -13.48
C VAL A 436 -9.74 -23.03 -13.79
N MET A 437 -8.62 -22.37 -13.55
CA MET A 437 -8.41 -20.94 -13.73
C MET A 437 -7.96 -20.62 -15.16
N GLN A 438 -8.09 -19.36 -15.59
CA GLN A 438 -7.63 -18.94 -16.92
C GLN A 438 -6.10 -18.87 -17.07
N GLN A 439 -5.36 -18.84 -15.96
CA GLN A 439 -3.91 -18.76 -15.92
C GLN A 439 -3.38 -19.40 -14.63
N GLU A 440 -2.11 -19.77 -14.62
CA GLU A 440 -1.42 -20.23 -13.41
C GLU A 440 -1.28 -19.11 -12.38
N LEU A 441 -1.61 -19.44 -11.13
CA LEU A 441 -1.60 -18.52 -10.00
C LEU A 441 -0.53 -18.92 -8.98
N THR A 442 0.07 -17.91 -8.35
CA THR A 442 1.01 -18.03 -7.22
C THR A 442 0.57 -17.05 -6.12
N GLY A 443 0.88 -17.36 -4.86
CA GLY A 443 0.38 -16.60 -3.72
C GLY A 443 -1.07 -16.94 -3.36
N PRO A 444 -1.77 -16.08 -2.60
CA PRO A 444 -3.11 -16.36 -2.11
C PRO A 444 -4.19 -16.17 -3.20
N VAL A 445 -5.07 -17.17 -3.31
CA VAL A 445 -6.18 -17.28 -4.27
C VAL A 445 -7.45 -17.59 -3.48
N ALA A 446 -8.45 -16.71 -3.54
CA ALA A 446 -9.67 -16.82 -2.75
C ALA A 446 -10.88 -17.26 -3.60
N PHE A 447 -11.61 -18.25 -3.08
CA PHE A 447 -12.88 -18.72 -3.59
C PHE A 447 -13.98 -18.45 -2.55
N ASP A 448 -15.01 -17.72 -2.94
CA ASP A 448 -16.24 -17.58 -2.17
C ASP A 448 -17.19 -18.69 -2.61
N VAL A 449 -17.65 -19.48 -1.65
CA VAL A 449 -18.53 -20.64 -1.83
C VAL A 449 -19.76 -20.42 -0.96
N SER A 450 -20.91 -20.18 -1.57
CA SER A 450 -22.16 -19.98 -0.84
C SER A 450 -23.25 -20.98 -1.22
N TRP A 451 -24.04 -21.38 -0.21
CA TRP A 451 -25.17 -22.30 -0.35
C TRP A 451 -26.16 -22.16 0.81
N ASP A 452 -27.38 -22.68 0.62
CA ASP A 452 -28.44 -22.67 1.62
C ASP A 452 -28.75 -24.09 2.11
N LEU A 453 -28.75 -24.29 3.43
CA LEU A 453 -29.20 -25.53 4.05
C LEU A 453 -30.64 -25.35 4.54
N LYS A 454 -31.55 -26.21 4.08
CA LYS A 454 -32.93 -26.22 4.59
C LYS A 454 -32.98 -26.88 5.96
N THR A 455 -33.58 -26.21 6.92
CA THR A 455 -33.91 -26.78 8.23
C THR A 455 -35.11 -27.71 8.03
N GLY A 456 -34.95 -29.02 8.21
CA GLY A 456 -36.04 -29.98 7.99
C GLY A 456 -37.19 -29.76 8.97
N ASP A 457 -38.44 -29.84 8.49
CA ASP A 457 -39.57 -30.19 9.36
C ASP A 457 -39.29 -31.64 9.79
N GLY A 458 -39.01 -31.87 11.07
CA GLY A 458 -38.69 -33.21 11.56
C GLY A 458 -39.78 -34.20 11.15
N ASP A 459 -39.38 -35.26 10.42
CA ASP A 459 -40.25 -36.40 10.16
C ASP A 459 -40.68 -36.98 11.52
N ALA A 460 -41.96 -36.86 11.81
CA ALA A 460 -42.61 -37.52 12.92
C ALA A 460 -42.72 -39.02 12.61
N SER A 461 -41.61 -39.75 12.72
CA SER A 461 -41.62 -41.21 12.72
C SER A 461 -40.46 -41.77 13.55
N ASP A 462 -40.61 -41.67 14.87
CA ASP A 462 -40.19 -42.75 15.76
C ASP A 462 -41.14 -42.81 16.95
N GLU A 463 -42.02 -43.81 16.93
CA GLU A 463 -42.89 -44.18 18.05
C GLU A 463 -42.02 -44.78 19.16
N GLY A 464 -41.51 -43.93 20.04
CA GLY A 464 -40.99 -44.31 21.34
C GLY A 464 -41.86 -43.68 22.43
N GLU A 465 -42.69 -44.48 23.08
CA GLU A 465 -43.49 -44.08 24.25
C GLU A 465 -42.59 -43.45 25.33
N SER A 466 -42.80 -42.17 25.62
CA SER A 466 -42.40 -41.57 26.90
C SER A 466 -43.50 -40.61 27.38
N ASP A 467 -44.20 -41.05 28.42
CA ASP A 467 -45.11 -40.22 29.21
C ASP A 467 -44.34 -39.05 29.84
N GLY A 468 -44.73 -37.82 29.50
CA GLY A 468 -44.24 -36.60 30.12
C GLY A 468 -44.84 -35.36 29.48
N ASP A 469 -45.78 -34.71 30.19
CA ASP A 469 -46.33 -33.41 29.83
C ASP A 469 -45.21 -32.35 29.69
N GLY A 470 -44.85 -32.08 28.44
CA GLY A 470 -43.99 -30.98 28.02
C GLY A 470 -44.16 -30.79 26.53
N GLN A 471 -44.80 -29.70 26.12
CA GLN A 471 -44.90 -29.32 24.71
C GLN A 471 -43.48 -29.08 24.15
N SER A 472 -42.92 -30.10 23.50
CA SER A 472 -41.71 -30.01 22.69
C SER A 472 -41.99 -29.13 21.48
N ALA A 473 -41.54 -27.87 21.55
CA ALA A 473 -41.39 -27.03 20.38
C ALA A 473 -40.39 -27.73 19.43
N ALA A 474 -40.79 -28.01 18.19
CA ALA A 474 -39.94 -28.65 17.19
C ALA A 474 -38.59 -27.91 17.08
N SER A 475 -37.50 -28.58 17.46
CA SER A 475 -36.14 -28.10 17.24
C SER A 475 -35.68 -28.59 15.87
N ASN A 476 -35.49 -27.68 14.93
CA ASN A 476 -34.99 -28.07 13.62
C ASN A 476 -33.45 -28.15 13.69
N GLN A 477 -32.91 -29.35 13.44
CA GLN A 477 -31.48 -29.66 13.43
C GLN A 477 -30.90 -29.55 12.02
N VAL A 478 -29.70 -28.98 11.89
CA VAL A 478 -28.96 -28.86 10.64
C VAL A 478 -27.49 -29.14 10.88
N GLN A 479 -26.87 -29.93 10.01
CA GLN A 479 -25.44 -30.17 10.02
C GLN A 479 -24.72 -29.15 9.12
N VAL A 480 -23.90 -28.29 9.72
CA VAL A 480 -23.06 -27.32 9.03
C VAL A 480 -21.68 -27.94 8.80
N GLN A 481 -21.30 -28.08 7.53
CA GLN A 481 -20.03 -28.65 7.11
C GLN A 481 -19.29 -27.64 6.22
N PRO A 482 -18.15 -27.09 6.67
CA PRO A 482 -17.29 -26.26 5.84
C PRO A 482 -16.77 -27.01 4.59
N PRO A 483 -16.46 -26.31 3.49
CA PRO A 483 -15.85 -26.94 2.32
C PRO A 483 -14.44 -27.46 2.65
N ILE A 484 -14.08 -28.63 2.11
CA ILE A 484 -12.77 -29.25 2.29
C ILE A 484 -11.85 -28.77 1.16
N ALA A 485 -10.70 -28.19 1.50
CA ALA A 485 -9.68 -27.84 0.52
C ALA A 485 -8.80 -29.07 0.23
N LEU A 486 -8.71 -29.51 -1.04
CA LEU A 486 -7.92 -30.70 -1.41
C LEU A 486 -6.49 -30.33 -1.84
N ASP A 487 -5.67 -31.34 -2.14
CA ASP A 487 -4.28 -31.22 -2.60
C ASP A 487 -3.30 -30.63 -1.57
N LEU A 488 -3.65 -30.75 -0.29
CA LEU A 488 -2.84 -30.30 0.84
C LEU A 488 -2.98 -31.25 2.03
N ASP A 489 -1.92 -31.33 2.83
CA ASP A 489 -1.93 -32.04 4.11
C ASP A 489 -2.66 -31.23 5.19
N ASN A 490 -3.26 -31.89 6.18
CA ASN A 490 -3.94 -31.22 7.30
C ASN A 490 -3.01 -30.27 8.09
N ASP A 491 -1.69 -30.51 8.12
CA ASP A 491 -0.74 -29.57 8.74
C ASP A 491 -0.68 -28.20 8.04
N ASN A 492 -1.23 -28.08 6.82
CA ASN A 492 -1.27 -26.87 6.01
C ASN A 492 -2.68 -26.26 5.93
N ILE A 493 -3.61 -26.62 6.84
CA ILE A 493 -4.94 -26.00 6.92
C ILE A 493 -5.19 -25.29 8.26
N THR A 494 -5.91 -24.19 8.19
CA THR A 494 -6.49 -23.54 9.37
C THR A 494 -7.84 -22.97 8.99
N GLY A 495 -8.88 -23.29 9.75
CA GLY A 495 -10.19 -22.76 9.49
C GLY A 495 -10.88 -22.18 10.72
N GLU A 496 -11.82 -21.29 10.46
CA GLU A 496 -12.69 -20.70 11.46
C GLU A 496 -14.15 -20.80 10.98
N LEU A 497 -15.04 -21.14 11.91
CA LEU A 497 -16.48 -21.25 11.69
C LEU A 497 -17.19 -20.35 12.69
N VAL A 498 -18.03 -19.44 12.22
CA VAL A 498 -18.87 -18.59 13.08
C VAL A 498 -20.35 -18.84 12.81
N ILE A 499 -21.12 -19.01 13.88
CA ILE A 499 -22.58 -19.05 13.80
C ILE A 499 -23.13 -17.65 14.06
N ARG A 500 -24.03 -17.20 13.21
CA ARG A 500 -24.90 -16.04 13.44
C ARG A 500 -26.35 -16.51 13.51
N LYS A 501 -27.17 -15.76 14.24
CA LYS A 501 -28.59 -16.05 14.41
C LYS A 501 -29.40 -14.76 14.35
N ASP A 502 -30.63 -14.85 13.88
CA ASP A 502 -31.61 -13.78 14.05
C ASP A 502 -31.98 -13.60 15.54
N ASP A 503 -32.40 -12.39 15.93
CA ASP A 503 -32.69 -12.05 17.33
C ASP A 503 -33.77 -12.95 17.97
N ALA A 504 -34.74 -13.40 17.18
CA ALA A 504 -35.86 -14.25 17.63
C ALA A 504 -35.51 -15.76 17.70
N LEU A 505 -34.26 -16.13 17.39
CA LEU A 505 -33.80 -17.50 17.38
C LEU A 505 -32.80 -17.76 18.51
N GLU A 506 -32.86 -18.93 19.10
CA GLU A 506 -31.80 -19.53 19.91
C GLU A 506 -31.13 -20.61 19.07
N VAL A 507 -29.79 -20.65 19.13
CA VAL A 507 -29.00 -21.70 18.48
C VAL A 507 -28.26 -22.46 19.58
N THR A 508 -28.46 -23.77 19.59
CA THR A 508 -27.77 -24.72 20.46
C THR A 508 -26.96 -25.68 19.60
N TRP A 509 -25.90 -26.24 20.15
CA TRP A 509 -25.08 -27.27 19.50
C TRP A 509 -24.85 -28.39 20.51
N SER A 510 -24.77 -29.64 20.02
CA SER A 510 -24.52 -30.80 20.87
C SER A 510 -23.05 -30.83 21.30
N ASP A 511 -22.80 -30.96 22.60
CA ASP A 511 -21.46 -31.09 23.21
C ASP A 511 -21.22 -32.52 23.75
N ASP A 512 -22.03 -33.49 23.30
CA ASP A 512 -22.12 -34.84 23.88
C ASP A 512 -20.91 -35.76 23.58
N GLY A 513 -19.80 -35.20 23.10
CA GLY A 513 -18.52 -35.88 22.96
C GLY A 513 -17.59 -35.14 22.01
N GLN A 514 -16.69 -34.32 22.58
CA GLN A 514 -15.59 -33.59 21.93
C GLN A 514 -15.73 -33.43 20.41
N LEU A 515 -16.21 -32.26 19.96
CA LEU A 515 -16.26 -31.87 18.55
C LEU A 515 -14.97 -32.30 17.81
N GLU A 516 -15.04 -33.34 16.99
CA GLU A 516 -13.84 -33.95 16.39
C GLU A 516 -13.15 -32.93 15.46
N GLY A 517 -11.97 -32.46 15.86
CA GLY A 517 -11.18 -31.49 15.09
C GLY A 517 -11.65 -30.03 15.17
N LEU A 518 -12.71 -29.74 15.93
CA LEU A 518 -13.27 -28.40 16.13
C LEU A 518 -13.05 -27.93 17.58
N GLU A 519 -12.37 -26.80 17.73
CA GLU A 519 -12.13 -26.13 19.01
C GLU A 519 -13.09 -24.96 19.17
N PHE A 520 -13.89 -24.95 20.24
CA PHE A 520 -14.72 -23.80 20.58
C PHE A 520 -13.86 -22.64 21.09
N ILE A 521 -14.07 -21.44 20.54
CA ILE A 521 -13.29 -20.23 20.85
C ILE A 521 -14.20 -19.03 21.13
N ASP A 522 -13.69 -18.01 21.82
CA ASP A 522 -14.40 -16.74 21.94
C ASP A 522 -14.47 -16.05 20.56
N VAL A 523 -15.62 -15.45 20.23
CA VAL A 523 -15.86 -14.72 18.98
C VAL A 523 -14.83 -13.59 18.75
N ARG A 524 -14.24 -13.03 19.81
CA ARG A 524 -13.19 -12.00 19.74
C ARG A 524 -11.83 -12.55 19.32
N GLU A 525 -11.64 -13.87 19.36
CA GLU A 525 -10.41 -14.54 18.95
C GLU A 525 -10.38 -14.89 17.46
N LEU A 526 -11.48 -14.63 16.72
CA LEU A 526 -11.55 -14.79 15.27
C LEU A 526 -10.52 -13.91 14.57
N LYS A 527 -9.79 -14.49 13.61
CA LYS A 527 -8.77 -13.81 12.80
C LYS A 527 -9.15 -13.73 11.33
N LEU A 528 -9.90 -14.70 10.82
CA LEU A 528 -10.32 -14.82 9.43
C LEU A 528 -11.71 -14.20 9.18
N LEU A 529 -12.54 -14.16 10.21
CA LEU A 529 -13.93 -13.70 10.17
C LEU A 529 -14.15 -12.47 11.08
N PRO A 530 -15.23 -11.70 10.87
CA PRO A 530 -15.58 -10.60 11.77
C PRO A 530 -15.84 -11.12 13.19
N THR A 531 -15.43 -10.35 14.21
CA THR A 531 -15.60 -10.69 15.63
C THR A 531 -17.04 -10.48 16.13
N THR A 532 -18.03 -10.87 15.33
CA THR A 532 -19.47 -10.78 15.62
C THR A 532 -20.16 -12.10 15.25
N GLY A 533 -20.88 -12.67 16.22
CA GLY A 533 -21.56 -13.96 16.09
C GLY A 533 -22.04 -14.47 17.45
N SER A 534 -22.78 -15.57 17.43
CA SER A 534 -23.30 -16.25 18.61
C SER A 534 -22.34 -17.31 19.16
N ALA A 535 -21.64 -18.03 18.26
CA ALA A 535 -20.65 -19.03 18.61
C ALA A 535 -19.52 -19.03 17.56
N ALA A 536 -18.29 -19.32 17.98
CA ALA A 536 -17.13 -19.38 17.11
C ALA A 536 -16.31 -20.64 17.38
N PHE A 537 -15.76 -21.21 16.32
CA PHE A 537 -14.98 -22.43 16.35
C PHE A 537 -13.75 -22.29 15.45
N ARG A 538 -12.68 -23.00 15.78
CA ARG A 538 -11.45 -23.09 14.98
C ARG A 538 -11.14 -24.55 14.71
N PHE A 539 -10.60 -24.85 13.53
CA PHE A 539 -10.15 -26.19 13.18
C PHE A 539 -8.81 -26.17 12.44
N HIS A 540 -8.05 -27.24 12.61
CA HIS A 540 -6.74 -27.46 11.96
C HIS A 540 -6.70 -28.79 11.20
N VAL A 541 -7.83 -29.48 11.14
CA VAL A 541 -8.03 -30.73 10.40
C VAL A 541 -9.35 -30.65 9.65
N GLN A 542 -9.46 -31.43 8.58
CA GLN A 542 -10.69 -31.58 7.80
C GLN A 542 -10.87 -33.06 7.45
N PRO A 543 -12.11 -33.55 7.27
CA PRO A 543 -13.38 -32.82 7.40
C PRO A 543 -13.75 -32.49 8.85
N VAL A 544 -14.59 -31.48 9.04
CA VAL A 544 -15.24 -31.16 10.32
C VAL A 544 -16.74 -30.93 10.08
N SER A 545 -17.55 -31.23 11.09
CA SER A 545 -18.99 -31.00 11.03
C SER A 545 -19.50 -30.46 12.35
N LEU A 546 -20.40 -29.49 12.30
CA LEU A 546 -21.07 -28.93 13.46
C LEU A 546 -22.58 -29.10 13.32
N GLU A 547 -23.19 -29.85 14.22
CA GLU A 547 -24.64 -29.98 14.29
C GLU A 547 -25.22 -28.84 15.13
N ILE A 548 -26.16 -28.11 14.56
CA ILE A 548 -26.82 -26.97 15.21
C ILE A 548 -28.33 -27.21 15.27
N ALA A 549 -28.93 -26.92 16.42
CA ALA A 549 -30.37 -26.94 16.62
C ALA A 549 -30.89 -25.51 16.84
N THR A 550 -31.91 -25.14 16.08
CA THR A 550 -32.54 -23.81 16.15
C THR A 550 -33.90 -23.87 16.84
N ARG A 551 -34.16 -22.91 17.75
CA ARG A 551 -35.44 -22.76 18.45
C ARG A 551 -35.94 -21.32 18.36
N LYS A 552 -37.24 -21.13 18.08
CA LYS A 552 -37.87 -19.80 18.03
C LYS A 552 -38.45 -19.42 19.40
N PHE A 553 -38.23 -18.17 19.85
CA PHE A 553 -38.90 -17.59 21.02
C PHE A 553 -39.96 -16.54 20.61
N GLU A 554 -41.02 -16.40 21.41
CA GLU A 554 -41.95 -15.26 21.35
C GLU A 554 -41.45 -14.14 22.26
N SER A 555 -41.27 -12.93 21.71
CA SER A 555 -40.81 -11.76 22.47
C SER A 555 -41.93 -11.13 23.32
N GLU A 556 -41.63 -10.74 24.55
CA GLU A 556 -42.56 -10.05 25.47
C GLU A 556 -42.73 -8.55 25.10
N LYS A 557 -43.96 -7.99 25.18
CA LYS A 557 -44.27 -6.61 24.73
C LYS A 557 -43.69 -5.53 25.67
N VAL A 558 -43.08 -4.49 25.09
CA VAL A 558 -42.44 -3.34 25.78
C VAL A 558 -43.45 -2.22 26.07
N VAL A 559 -43.25 -1.48 27.18
CA VAL A 559 -44.05 -0.31 27.60
C VAL A 559 -44.06 0.79 26.54
N GLN A 560 -45.25 1.20 26.10
CA GLN A 560 -45.43 2.08 24.94
C GLN A 560 -45.58 3.56 25.31
N THR A 561 -46.19 3.87 26.44
CA THR A 561 -46.42 5.26 26.87
C THR A 561 -46.05 5.48 28.34
N VAL A 562 -45.37 6.59 28.65
CA VAL A 562 -44.99 6.99 30.00
C VAL A 562 -45.48 8.41 30.30
N VAL A 563 -46.35 8.55 31.29
CA VAL A 563 -46.79 9.84 31.85
C VAL A 563 -45.88 10.20 33.02
N SER A 564 -44.96 11.14 32.80
CA SER A 564 -44.00 11.55 33.84
C SER A 564 -44.66 12.40 34.92
N ARG A 565 -45.61 13.28 34.56
CA ARG A 565 -46.42 14.06 35.51
C ARG A 565 -47.83 14.32 35.01
N ALA A 566 -48.79 14.18 35.90
CA ALA A 566 -50.19 14.50 35.67
C ALA A 566 -50.72 15.46 36.75
N LEU A 567 -51.49 16.46 36.33
CA LEU A 567 -52.21 17.38 37.20
C LEU A 567 -53.67 17.48 36.76
N VAL A 568 -54.60 17.08 37.64
CA VAL A 568 -56.04 17.19 37.42
C VAL A 568 -56.62 18.23 38.37
N GLU A 569 -57.21 19.28 37.83
CA GLU A 569 -57.87 20.34 38.57
C GLU A 569 -59.38 20.23 38.32
N MET A 570 -60.17 20.09 39.38
CA MET A 570 -61.63 19.92 39.29
C MET A 570 -62.33 20.96 40.16
N VAL A 571 -63.26 21.71 39.59
CA VAL A 571 -64.11 22.67 40.30
C VAL A 571 -65.55 22.17 40.25
N ILE A 572 -66.07 21.73 41.40
CA ILE A 572 -67.43 21.21 41.51
C ILE A 572 -68.37 22.38 41.86
N ASN A 573 -69.31 22.68 40.97
CA ASN A 573 -70.26 23.78 41.14
C ASN A 573 -71.54 23.33 41.84
N LYS A 574 -72.26 24.27 42.45
CA LYS A 574 -73.53 24.01 43.17
C LYS A 574 -74.66 23.48 42.28
N ASN A 575 -74.57 23.66 40.97
CA ASN A 575 -75.55 23.23 39.98
C ASN A 575 -75.36 21.75 39.54
N GLY A 576 -74.51 20.99 40.23
CA GLY A 576 -74.27 19.58 39.90
C GLY A 576 -73.41 19.38 38.66
N THR A 577 -72.53 20.31 38.33
CA THR A 577 -71.56 20.18 37.23
C THR A 577 -70.14 20.44 37.73
N ALA A 578 -69.20 19.56 37.40
CA ALA A 578 -67.79 19.72 37.71
C ALA A 578 -67.00 20.12 36.46
N SER A 579 -66.36 21.29 36.48
CA SER A 579 -65.44 21.70 35.41
C SER A 579 -64.05 21.15 35.71
N VAL A 580 -63.51 20.35 34.79
CA VAL A 580 -62.25 19.63 34.95
C VAL A 580 -61.22 20.09 33.94
N ARG A 581 -59.99 20.27 34.40
CA ARG A 581 -58.80 20.51 33.59
C ARG A 581 -57.73 19.48 33.95
N ALA A 582 -57.41 18.58 33.03
CA ALA A 582 -56.32 17.63 33.16
C ALA A 582 -55.12 18.06 32.31
N ARG A 583 -53.92 18.00 32.87
CA ARG A 583 -52.65 18.34 32.21
C ARG A 583 -51.64 17.23 32.43
N TYR A 584 -51.03 16.76 31.36
CA TYR A 584 -50.08 15.66 31.36
C TYR A 584 -48.78 16.10 30.68
N ARG A 585 -47.67 15.62 31.22
CA ARG A 585 -46.36 15.56 30.56
C ARG A 585 -46.08 14.09 30.29
N LEU A 586 -45.98 13.71 29.03
CA LEU A 586 -45.87 12.31 28.65
C LEU A 586 -44.91 12.11 27.46
N LYS A 587 -44.37 10.90 27.35
CA LYS A 587 -43.53 10.41 26.27
C LYS A 587 -44.18 9.13 25.74
N SER A 588 -44.35 9.02 24.43
CA SER A 588 -45.00 7.86 23.83
C SER A 588 -44.26 7.39 22.57
N SER A 589 -44.23 6.07 22.37
CA SER A 589 -43.84 5.46 21.10
C SER A 589 -45.01 5.36 20.11
N GLU A 590 -46.25 5.64 20.55
CA GLU A 590 -47.44 5.66 19.69
C GLU A 590 -47.42 6.89 18.77
N ARG A 591 -47.35 6.63 17.47
CA ARG A 591 -47.05 7.69 16.48
C ARG A 591 -48.24 8.50 16.00
N GLN A 592 -49.48 8.10 16.30
CA GLN A 592 -50.65 8.66 15.61
C GLN A 592 -51.85 8.97 16.49
N ARG A 593 -52.28 8.04 17.36
CA ARG A 593 -53.54 8.17 18.12
C ARG A 593 -53.34 7.66 19.54
N LEU A 594 -53.49 8.55 20.52
CA LEU A 594 -53.40 8.23 21.95
C LEU A 594 -54.82 8.04 22.52
N ARG A 595 -55.08 6.91 23.16
CA ARG A 595 -56.36 6.64 23.83
C ARG A 595 -56.43 7.35 25.18
N VAL A 596 -57.56 8.00 25.46
CA VAL A 596 -57.88 8.59 26.76
C VAL A 596 -59.34 8.30 27.11
N ASP A 597 -59.58 7.66 28.24
CA ASP A 597 -60.93 7.38 28.75
C ASP A 597 -61.32 8.47 29.76
N LEU A 598 -62.43 9.15 29.48
CA LEU A 598 -62.99 10.19 30.35
C LEU A 598 -64.21 9.66 31.12
N PRO A 599 -64.41 10.07 32.38
CA PRO A 599 -65.49 9.52 33.21
C PRO A 599 -66.88 10.01 32.78
N GLY A 600 -67.88 9.14 32.86
CA GLY A 600 -69.29 9.43 32.57
C GLY A 600 -69.55 10.00 31.16
N GLU A 601 -70.67 10.68 31.00
CA GLU A 601 -70.98 11.47 29.79
C GLU A 601 -70.29 12.85 29.84
N SER A 602 -68.95 12.84 29.91
CA SER A 602 -68.15 14.06 29.91
C SER A 602 -68.35 14.87 28.63
N ASN A 603 -68.60 16.18 28.76
CA ASN A 603 -68.64 17.09 27.62
C ASN A 603 -67.26 17.76 27.44
N VAL A 604 -66.50 17.29 26.45
CA VAL A 604 -65.14 17.80 26.18
C VAL A 604 -65.20 19.12 25.45
N SER A 605 -64.67 20.18 26.06
CA SER A 605 -64.66 21.53 25.49
C SER A 605 -63.42 21.78 24.64
N GLU A 606 -62.24 21.46 25.17
CA GLU A 606 -60.96 21.77 24.53
C GLU A 606 -59.90 20.70 24.83
N VAL A 607 -59.15 20.30 23.80
CA VAL A 607 -57.96 19.46 23.92
C VAL A 607 -56.78 20.11 23.20
N PHE A 608 -55.63 20.15 23.88
CA PHE A 608 -54.38 20.70 23.35
C PHE A 608 -53.24 19.68 23.45
N VAL A 609 -52.46 19.56 22.38
CA VAL A 609 -51.18 18.83 22.33
C VAL A 609 -50.11 19.85 21.97
N ASP A 610 -49.11 20.06 22.84
CA ASP A 610 -48.04 21.06 22.69
C ASP A 610 -48.53 22.44 22.21
N GLN A 611 -49.61 22.92 22.85
CA GLN A 611 -50.30 24.20 22.58
C GLN A 611 -51.13 24.23 21.28
N GLY A 612 -51.06 23.21 20.43
CA GLY A 612 -51.94 23.05 19.27
C GLY A 612 -53.30 22.46 19.67
N ARG A 613 -54.41 23.08 19.25
CA ARG A 613 -55.76 22.55 19.50
C ARG A 613 -56.00 21.33 18.60
N VAL A 614 -56.41 20.21 19.18
CA VAL A 614 -56.68 18.95 18.47
C VAL A 614 -58.18 18.64 18.53
N PRO A 615 -58.81 18.20 17.42
CA PRO A 615 -60.21 17.75 17.45
C PRO A 615 -60.35 16.49 18.31
N VAL A 616 -61.49 16.37 18.98
CA VAL A 616 -61.79 15.25 19.87
C VAL A 616 -62.69 14.27 19.13
N GLU A 617 -62.20 13.05 18.93
CA GLU A 617 -62.93 11.96 18.30
C GLU A 617 -63.21 10.89 19.37
N LYS A 618 -64.45 10.39 19.43
CA LYS A 618 -64.74 9.19 20.23
C LYS A 618 -64.00 8.01 19.60
N ALA A 619 -63.50 7.09 20.42
CA ALA A 619 -62.86 5.88 19.91
C ALA A 619 -63.85 5.05 19.06
N GLY A 620 -63.34 4.30 18.07
CA GLY A 620 -64.17 3.50 17.16
C GLY A 620 -64.87 2.32 17.86
N GLU A 621 -65.81 1.66 17.16
CA GLU A 621 -66.62 0.53 17.70
C GLU A 621 -65.78 -0.63 18.27
N ASP A 622 -64.52 -0.79 17.84
CA ASP A 622 -63.59 -1.82 18.31
C ASP A 622 -62.88 -1.48 19.65
N GLN A 623 -63.15 -0.31 20.24
CA GLN A 623 -62.53 0.17 21.48
C GLN A 623 -63.56 0.76 22.44
N GLU A 624 -64.58 -0.04 22.80
CA GLU A 624 -65.58 0.36 23.79
C GLU A 624 -64.93 0.58 25.17
N ALA A 625 -65.43 1.61 25.89
CA ALA A 625 -65.03 1.87 27.26
C ALA A 625 -65.97 1.13 28.23
N PRO A 626 -65.49 0.72 29.41
CA PRO A 626 -66.34 0.14 30.46
C PRO A 626 -67.49 1.05 30.88
N GLU A 627 -68.52 0.48 31.50
CA GLU A 627 -69.71 1.20 31.95
C GLU A 627 -69.35 2.42 32.82
N GLY A 628 -69.87 3.60 32.43
CA GLY A 628 -69.59 4.87 33.11
C GLY A 628 -68.27 5.54 32.71
N TRP A 629 -67.71 5.19 31.55
CA TRP A 629 -66.59 5.86 30.88
C TRP A 629 -66.87 6.08 29.39
N THR A 630 -66.21 7.07 28.80
CA THR A 630 -66.24 7.34 27.36
C THR A 630 -64.81 7.36 26.82
N ALA A 631 -64.49 6.48 25.88
CA ALA A 631 -63.18 6.43 25.22
C ALA A 631 -63.04 7.50 24.14
N TYR A 632 -61.91 8.21 24.16
CA TYR A 632 -61.54 9.21 23.16
C TYR A 632 -60.20 8.85 22.53
N SER A 633 -60.06 9.12 21.23
CA SER A 633 -58.83 8.92 20.46
C SER A 633 -58.26 10.26 20.05
N LEU A 634 -57.14 10.66 20.66
CA LEU A 634 -56.51 11.96 20.46
C LEU A 634 -55.38 11.86 19.43
N ASN A 635 -55.41 12.71 18.40
CA ASN A 635 -54.33 12.74 17.40
C ASN A 635 -53.07 13.38 17.98
N VAL A 636 -51.98 12.60 18.03
CA VAL A 636 -50.65 13.03 18.52
C VAL A 636 -49.57 13.01 17.44
N ALA A 637 -49.94 12.86 16.15
CA ALA A 637 -49.01 12.72 15.03
C ALA A 637 -48.06 13.93 14.82
N GLY A 638 -48.33 15.07 15.45
CA GLY A 638 -47.46 16.25 15.44
C GLY A 638 -46.30 16.19 16.44
N THR A 639 -46.20 15.14 17.25
CA THR A 639 -45.18 14.96 18.29
C THR A 639 -44.04 14.06 17.81
N THR A 640 -42.83 14.27 18.31
CA THR A 640 -41.68 13.39 18.01
C THR A 640 -41.78 12.12 18.86
N THR A 641 -41.62 10.95 18.23
CA THR A 641 -41.59 9.66 18.94
C THR A 641 -40.52 9.66 20.01
N ASP A 642 -40.84 9.16 21.20
CA ASP A 642 -39.92 9.05 22.32
C ASP A 642 -39.36 10.39 22.86
N GLU A 643 -39.97 11.53 22.53
CA GLU A 643 -39.73 12.82 23.19
C GLU A 643 -40.91 13.23 24.09
N GLU A 644 -40.65 14.15 25.02
CA GLU A 644 -41.69 14.63 25.94
C GLU A 644 -42.60 15.67 25.27
N PHE A 645 -43.91 15.50 25.41
CA PHE A 645 -44.91 16.47 24.99
C PHE A 645 -45.97 16.70 26.07
N PHE A 646 -46.75 17.78 25.91
CA PHE A 646 -47.78 18.21 26.84
C PHE A 646 -49.18 17.99 26.29
N LEU A 647 -50.01 17.28 27.04
CA LEU A 647 -51.43 17.08 26.75
C LEU A 647 -52.29 17.83 27.78
N SER A 648 -53.24 18.64 27.32
CA SER A 648 -54.21 19.33 28.19
C SER A 648 -55.63 19.04 27.71
N ILE A 649 -56.50 18.59 28.61
CA ILE A 649 -57.90 18.26 28.34
C ILE A 649 -58.78 19.08 29.27
N ARG A 650 -59.80 19.74 28.73
CA ARG A 650 -60.82 20.45 29.48
C ARG A 650 -62.19 19.87 29.16
N TYR A 651 -62.94 19.52 30.18
CA TYR A 651 -64.28 18.95 30.03
C TYR A 651 -65.17 19.32 31.22
N ASP A 652 -66.47 19.28 31.00
CA ASP A 652 -67.47 19.39 32.06
C ASP A 652 -68.06 18.01 32.34
N LEU A 653 -68.09 17.65 33.62
CA LEU A 653 -68.57 16.36 34.12
C LEU A 653 -69.89 16.58 34.89
N PRO A 654 -71.01 15.97 34.47
CA PRO A 654 -72.23 15.95 35.26
C PRO A 654 -71.99 15.24 36.60
N GLN A 655 -72.44 15.87 37.68
CA GLN A 655 -72.31 15.46 39.08
C GLN A 655 -73.62 15.80 39.82
N GLU A 656 -74.74 15.34 39.27
CA GLU A 656 -76.07 15.82 39.64
C GLU A 656 -76.42 15.53 41.11
N SER A 657 -75.91 14.44 41.67
CA SER A 657 -76.23 14.00 43.04
C SER A 657 -75.15 14.31 44.09
N PHE A 658 -74.14 15.10 43.74
CA PHE A 658 -72.99 15.35 44.61
C PHE A 658 -73.34 16.18 45.86
N PHE A 659 -74.40 17.01 45.80
CA PHE A 659 -74.86 17.88 46.90
C PHE A 659 -76.31 17.67 47.32
N ASP A 660 -77.01 16.66 46.78
CA ASP A 660 -78.46 16.50 46.95
C ASP A 660 -78.93 16.14 48.37
N ASN A 661 -78.01 15.69 49.25
CA ASN A 661 -78.34 15.23 50.59
C ASN A 661 -77.60 16.00 51.70
N TRP A 662 -78.33 16.35 52.77
CA TRP A 662 -77.79 17.04 53.95
C TRP A 662 -76.65 16.27 54.66
N PHE A 663 -76.68 14.94 54.57
CA PHE A 663 -75.66 14.05 55.14
C PHE A 663 -74.48 13.77 54.19
N GLY A 664 -74.42 14.44 53.04
CA GLY A 664 -73.41 14.24 52.01
C GLY A 664 -73.72 13.13 51.02
N SER A 665 -73.12 13.22 49.83
CA SER A 665 -73.21 12.21 48.78
C SER A 665 -72.26 11.03 49.01
N SER A 666 -72.54 9.89 48.37
CA SER A 666 -71.61 8.76 48.21
C SER A 666 -71.03 8.68 46.80
N GLU A 667 -71.33 9.67 45.96
CA GLU A 667 -70.88 9.74 44.58
C GLU A 667 -69.37 9.94 44.52
N SER A 668 -68.76 9.27 43.55
CA SER A 668 -67.32 9.22 43.43
C SER A 668 -66.73 10.06 42.33
N ILE A 669 -65.71 10.83 42.68
CA ILE A 669 -64.94 11.63 41.73
C ILE A 669 -64.03 10.70 40.91
N LYS A 670 -64.44 10.36 39.69
CA LYS A 670 -63.59 9.63 38.73
C LYS A 670 -62.63 10.60 38.02
N LEU A 671 -61.39 10.17 37.78
CA LEU A 671 -60.35 10.95 37.11
C LEU A 671 -60.11 10.43 35.68
N PRO A 672 -59.70 11.27 34.73
CA PRO A 672 -59.41 10.83 33.36
C PRO A 672 -58.20 9.87 33.31
N GLN A 673 -58.26 8.84 32.47
CA GLN A 673 -57.22 7.81 32.33
C GLN A 673 -56.59 7.82 30.93
N VAL A 674 -55.26 7.98 30.85
CA VAL A 674 -54.49 7.89 29.61
C VAL A 674 -54.09 6.43 29.39
N GLY A 675 -54.35 5.87 28.21
CA GLY A 675 -54.19 4.43 27.91
C GLY A 675 -55.50 3.66 27.97
N GLY A 676 -56.45 4.10 28.80
CA GLY A 676 -57.74 3.46 29.02
C GLY A 676 -57.90 3.00 30.47
N VAL A 677 -59.11 2.60 30.86
CA VAL A 677 -59.38 2.13 32.23
C VAL A 677 -59.00 0.65 32.42
N GLU A 678 -59.02 -0.11 31.34
CA GLU A 678 -58.65 -1.53 31.30
C GLU A 678 -57.25 -1.76 30.69
N SER A 679 -56.46 -0.70 30.46
CA SER A 679 -55.12 -0.85 29.91
C SER A 679 -54.22 -1.59 30.90
N ASP A 680 -53.48 -2.58 30.40
CA ASP A 680 -52.51 -3.32 31.20
C ASP A 680 -51.47 -2.32 31.76
N GLU A 681 -51.00 -2.50 33.01
CA GLU A 681 -50.02 -1.57 33.63
C GLU A 681 -48.71 -1.46 32.82
N ARG A 682 -48.52 -2.40 31.89
CA ARG A 682 -47.40 -2.47 30.95
C ARG A 682 -47.60 -1.65 29.68
N GLU A 683 -48.77 -1.08 29.41
CA GLU A 683 -49.00 -0.24 28.21
C GLU A 683 -48.77 1.25 28.50
N VAL A 684 -49.33 1.76 29.61
CA VAL A 684 -49.17 3.15 30.04
C VAL A 684 -48.79 3.25 31.52
N VAL A 685 -47.66 3.88 31.81
CA VAL A 685 -47.16 4.06 33.18
C VAL A 685 -47.27 5.52 33.63
N THR A 686 -47.94 5.80 34.75
CA THR A 686 -48.00 7.15 35.36
C THR A 686 -47.11 7.26 36.59
N GLN A 687 -46.08 8.11 36.52
CA GLN A 687 -45.09 8.25 37.60
C GLN A 687 -45.56 9.14 38.75
N GLU A 688 -46.23 10.25 38.44
CA GLU A 688 -46.72 11.22 39.44
C GLU A 688 -48.07 11.79 39.00
N LEU A 689 -49.09 11.65 39.85
CA LEU A 689 -50.42 12.25 39.64
C LEU A 689 -50.79 13.15 40.83
N ARG A 690 -51.14 14.40 40.54
CA ARG A 690 -51.66 15.35 41.51
C ARG A 690 -53.07 15.77 41.14
N THR A 691 -53.92 15.89 42.16
CA THR A 691 -55.32 16.28 41.96
C THR A 691 -55.66 17.44 42.88
N ALA A 692 -56.21 18.52 42.33
CA ALA A 692 -56.75 19.65 43.08
C ALA A 692 -58.26 19.71 42.90
N VAL A 693 -59.03 19.51 43.97
CA VAL A 693 -60.48 19.56 43.94
C VAL A 693 -60.97 20.79 44.70
N PHE A 694 -61.79 21.60 44.06
CA PHE A 694 -62.40 22.80 44.61
C PHE A 694 -63.90 22.57 44.78
N VAL A 695 -64.41 22.79 45.99
CA VAL A 695 -65.83 22.70 46.33
C VAL A 695 -66.33 24.02 46.93
N PRO A 696 -67.64 24.32 46.92
CA PRO A 696 -68.21 25.50 47.57
C PRO A 696 -67.87 25.53 49.06
N GLU A 697 -67.63 26.72 49.63
CA GLU A 697 -67.21 26.88 51.04
C GLU A 697 -68.09 26.18 52.07
N GLU A 698 -69.37 26.02 51.75
CA GLU A 698 -70.34 25.36 52.62
C GLU A 698 -70.11 23.85 52.73
N TYR A 699 -69.29 23.25 51.86
CA TYR A 699 -69.02 21.81 51.81
C TYR A 699 -67.55 21.51 52.09
N LYS A 700 -67.31 20.39 52.78
CA LYS A 700 -65.97 19.82 52.96
C LYS A 700 -65.92 18.41 52.41
N LEU A 701 -64.82 18.08 51.73
CA LEU A 701 -64.51 16.72 51.30
C LEU A 701 -63.96 15.93 52.49
N VAL A 702 -64.55 14.77 52.75
CA VAL A 702 -64.15 13.86 53.84
C VAL A 702 -63.72 12.52 53.24
N GLY A 703 -62.54 12.04 53.65
CA GLY A 703 -61.92 10.80 53.17
C GLY A 703 -60.53 11.02 52.54
N VAL A 704 -59.72 9.96 52.50
CA VAL A 704 -58.48 9.90 51.71
C VAL A 704 -58.72 8.85 50.63
N PRO A 705 -58.61 9.20 49.33
CA PRO A 705 -58.73 8.22 48.26
C PRO A 705 -57.63 7.17 48.31
N GLU A 706 -57.95 5.95 47.88
CA GLU A 706 -56.96 4.90 47.71
C GLU A 706 -55.82 5.36 46.80
N HIS A 707 -54.58 5.05 47.19
CA HIS A 707 -53.33 5.44 46.51
C HIS A 707 -52.97 6.94 46.55
N PHE A 708 -53.80 7.82 47.11
CA PHE A 708 -53.48 9.25 47.25
C PHE A 708 -53.08 9.63 48.68
N ALA A 709 -52.15 10.58 48.79
CA ALA A 709 -51.85 11.29 50.02
C ALA A 709 -52.42 12.73 49.94
N ILE A 710 -53.02 13.22 51.03
CA ILE A 710 -53.46 14.62 51.13
C ILE A 710 -52.23 15.51 51.29
N LEU A 711 -52.03 16.43 50.35
CA LEU A 711 -50.90 17.37 50.33
C LEU A 711 -51.25 18.70 51.04
N SER A 712 -52.49 19.19 50.94
CA SER A 712 -52.95 20.39 51.66
C SER A 712 -54.48 20.48 51.78
N THR A 713 -54.95 21.05 52.90
CA THR A 713 -56.36 21.42 53.13
C THR A 713 -56.45 22.87 53.65
N PRO A 714 -57.51 23.66 53.37
CA PRO A 714 -57.49 25.10 53.66
C PRO A 714 -57.72 25.47 55.12
N HIS A 715 -58.11 24.51 55.97
CA HIS A 715 -58.29 24.70 57.41
C HIS A 715 -57.67 23.49 58.14
N GLY A 716 -56.90 23.77 59.20
CA GLY A 716 -55.93 22.85 59.81
C GLY A 716 -56.44 21.52 60.39
N ARG A 717 -55.50 20.57 60.46
CA ARG A 717 -55.47 19.25 61.14
C ARG A 717 -56.80 18.65 61.61
N LEU A 718 -57.30 17.68 60.86
CA LEU A 718 -58.08 16.55 61.35
C LEU A 718 -57.17 15.30 61.37
N GLU A 719 -56.26 15.23 62.34
CA GLU A 719 -55.59 13.97 62.68
C GLU A 719 -56.47 13.18 63.67
N ARG A 720 -56.51 11.86 63.47
CA ARG A 720 -57.16 10.79 64.27
C ARG A 720 -58.66 10.57 64.03
N TRP A 721 -59.00 9.72 63.06
CA TRP A 721 -60.14 8.80 63.29
C TRP A 721 -60.25 7.50 62.49
N PHE A 722 -59.31 7.09 61.61
CA PHE A 722 -59.35 5.73 61.02
C PHE A 722 -57.95 5.24 60.61
N ASP A 723 -57.25 4.58 61.53
CA ASP A 723 -56.16 3.65 61.22
C ASP A 723 -56.55 2.32 61.86
N ASP A 724 -57.24 1.49 61.08
CA ASP A 724 -57.31 0.03 61.23
C ASP A 724 -58.34 -0.47 60.22
N LYS A 725 -57.89 -0.85 59.01
CA LYS A 725 -58.29 -2.08 58.30
C LYS A 725 -57.36 -2.31 57.10
N ASN A 726 -56.66 -3.43 57.15
CA ASN A 726 -55.88 -4.02 56.08
C ASN A 726 -56.85 -4.59 55.02
N THR A 727 -56.91 -4.01 53.81
CA THR A 727 -57.65 -4.58 52.66
C THR A 727 -56.84 -4.46 51.36
N HIS A 728 -56.84 -5.54 50.59
CA HIS A 728 -56.13 -5.73 49.30
C HIS A 728 -56.87 -5.07 48.10
N PRO A 729 -56.19 -4.79 46.97
CA PRO A 729 -56.61 -3.78 45.99
C PRO A 729 -57.58 -4.29 44.92
N THR A 730 -58.56 -3.44 44.58
CA THR A 730 -59.39 -3.49 43.36
C THR A 730 -59.65 -2.04 42.92
N TRP A 731 -59.40 -1.70 41.66
CA TRP A 731 -59.42 -0.31 41.18
C TRP A 731 -60.83 0.29 41.01
N ALA A 732 -60.88 1.60 41.26
CA ALA A 732 -61.83 2.59 40.74
C ALA A 732 -63.25 2.69 41.34
N ILE A 733 -63.37 3.19 42.59
CA ILE A 733 -64.49 4.04 43.08
C ILE A 733 -63.96 4.96 44.21
N PHE A 734 -64.28 6.26 44.18
CA PHE A 734 -63.83 7.31 45.13
C PHE A 734 -64.95 7.84 46.06
N PRO A 735 -65.28 7.31 47.24
CA PRO A 735 -66.37 7.89 48.04
C PRO A 735 -65.95 9.20 48.72
N PHE A 736 -66.50 10.35 48.29
CA PHE A 736 -66.40 11.61 49.06
C PHE A 736 -67.74 11.94 49.71
N ARG A 737 -67.72 12.24 51.00
CA ARG A 737 -68.90 12.73 51.73
C ARG A 737 -68.81 14.24 51.93
N ALA A 738 -69.70 15.01 51.30
CA ALA A 738 -69.78 16.46 51.47
C ALA A 738 -70.62 16.82 52.72
N VAL A 739 -70.02 17.41 53.76
CA VAL A 739 -70.76 17.78 55.00
C VAL A 739 -70.78 19.29 55.21
N ARG A 740 -71.95 19.84 55.56
CA ARG A 740 -72.16 21.28 55.81
C ARG A 740 -71.60 21.70 57.18
N SER A 741 -70.75 22.74 57.24
CA SER A 741 -70.09 23.12 58.51
C SER A 741 -70.98 23.98 59.43
N SER A 742 -71.06 23.65 60.72
CA SER A 742 -71.58 24.54 61.78
C SER A 742 -70.44 25.04 62.67
N THR A 743 -70.49 26.33 63.02
CA THR A 743 -69.53 27.02 63.87
C THR A 743 -69.82 26.79 65.36
N ALA A 744 -68.79 26.47 66.15
CA ALA A 744 -68.71 26.83 67.57
C ALA A 744 -67.24 26.96 67.99
N THR A 745 -66.96 28.12 68.58
CA THR A 745 -65.69 28.75 68.94
C THR A 745 -64.91 28.11 70.11
N TRP A 746 -63.73 28.70 70.38
CA TRP A 746 -62.82 28.61 71.54
C TRP A 746 -61.51 27.88 71.19
N GLY A 747 -60.29 28.43 71.34
CA GLY A 747 -59.80 29.68 71.89
C GLY A 747 -58.38 29.97 71.37
N GLU A 748 -57.89 31.18 71.64
CA GLU A 748 -56.74 31.89 71.05
C GLU A 748 -55.39 31.13 71.00
N PRO A 749 -54.54 31.40 69.99
CA PRO A 749 -53.10 31.18 70.07
C PRO A 749 -52.36 32.52 70.29
N ASN A 750 -51.60 32.62 71.38
CA ASN A 750 -50.58 33.67 71.54
C ASN A 750 -49.31 33.29 70.74
N PRO A 751 -48.52 34.28 70.30
CA PRO A 751 -47.98 34.38 68.94
C PRO A 751 -46.45 34.25 69.00
N TRP A 752 -45.72 34.27 67.88
CA TRP A 752 -44.42 34.97 67.74
C TRP A 752 -43.85 34.78 66.31
N LEU A 753 -43.54 35.93 65.68
CA LEU A 753 -42.58 36.21 64.57
C LEU A 753 -42.82 35.54 63.21
N ARG A 754 -43.33 36.17 62.14
CA ARG A 754 -43.24 37.53 61.52
C ARG A 754 -41.89 37.93 60.89
N ARG A 755 -42.03 38.38 59.63
CA ARG A 755 -41.12 39.15 58.72
C ARG A 755 -40.24 38.28 57.82
N GLY A 756 -40.10 38.53 56.52
CA GLY A 756 -40.47 39.59 55.56
C GLY A 756 -39.67 39.26 54.27
N GLY A 757 -39.95 39.68 53.04
CA GLY A 757 -40.80 40.72 52.48
C GLY A 757 -40.54 40.87 50.96
N ARG A 758 -41.52 41.48 50.27
CA ARG A 758 -41.49 42.28 49.02
C ARG A 758 -41.01 41.60 47.71
N HIS A 759 -41.88 41.31 46.75
CA HIS A 759 -42.63 42.17 45.79
C HIS A 759 -41.82 42.79 44.62
N ARG A 760 -42.26 42.46 43.39
CA ARG A 760 -42.56 43.43 42.31
C ARG A 760 -43.85 43.03 41.57
N ARG A 761 -44.73 44.00 41.36
CA ARG A 761 -46.05 43.95 40.69
C ARG A 761 -45.95 44.37 39.22
N TRP A 762 -46.89 43.89 38.40
CA TRP A 762 -47.46 44.57 37.22
C TRP A 762 -49.02 44.38 37.24
N PRO A 763 -49.81 45.22 36.52
CA PRO A 763 -51.13 45.74 36.93
C PRO A 763 -52.36 45.00 36.31
N PRO A 764 -53.62 45.42 36.57
CA PRO A 764 -54.77 44.53 36.75
C PRO A 764 -55.71 44.47 35.55
N GLU A 765 -56.45 43.36 35.42
CA GLU A 765 -57.67 43.31 34.62
C GLU A 765 -58.72 42.35 35.21
N SER A 766 -59.95 42.88 35.27
CA SER A 766 -61.26 42.24 35.46
C SER A 766 -61.46 41.26 36.63
N VAL A 767 -62.02 41.80 37.72
CA VAL A 767 -62.72 41.04 38.76
C VAL A 767 -64.12 40.66 38.27
N PHE A 768 -64.42 39.37 38.22
CA PHE A 768 -65.78 38.83 38.29
C PHE A 768 -66.00 38.22 39.69
N PRO A 769 -67.22 38.25 40.23
CA PRO A 769 -67.48 37.98 41.64
C PRO A 769 -67.44 36.47 41.89
N PHE A 770 -66.38 35.97 42.51
CA PHE A 770 -66.33 34.59 42.95
C PHE A 770 -67.13 34.41 44.25
N SER A 771 -68.08 33.48 44.22
CA SER A 771 -68.52 32.79 45.44
C SER A 771 -67.31 32.07 46.04
N PRO A 772 -67.22 31.99 47.37
CA PRO A 772 -65.98 31.55 47.97
C PRO A 772 -65.87 30.00 47.92
N LEU A 773 -64.71 29.49 47.51
CA LEU A 773 -64.40 28.08 47.24
C LEU A 773 -63.24 27.61 48.15
N VAL A 774 -63.24 26.33 48.53
CA VAL A 774 -62.21 25.69 49.38
C VAL A 774 -61.44 24.67 48.53
N ALA A 775 -60.10 24.74 48.53
CA ALA A 775 -59.21 23.93 47.69
C ALA A 775 -58.57 22.74 48.45
N PHE A 776 -58.67 21.52 47.94
CA PHE A 776 -58.00 20.33 48.49
C PHE A 776 -56.99 19.79 47.48
N CYS A 777 -55.74 19.56 47.90
CA CYS A 777 -54.70 18.96 47.05
C CYS A 777 -54.36 17.53 47.50
N PHE A 778 -54.33 16.60 46.55
CA PHE A 778 -53.97 15.20 46.72
C PHE A 778 -52.79 14.86 45.79
N GLY A 779 -51.93 13.91 46.19
CA GLY A 779 -50.80 13.44 45.38
C GLY A 779 -50.59 11.94 45.53
N LEU A 780 -50.39 11.27 44.39
CA LEU A 780 -50.07 9.85 44.28
C LEU A 780 -48.55 9.71 44.05
N ARG A 781 -47.85 8.97 44.93
CA ARG A 781 -46.43 8.63 44.76
C ARG A 781 -46.33 7.15 44.41
N GLY A 782 -46.05 6.84 43.15
CA GLY A 782 -45.74 5.48 42.72
C GLY A 782 -44.36 5.05 43.21
N ALA A 783 -44.28 3.92 43.92
CA ALA A 783 -43.04 3.20 44.15
C ALA A 783 -42.69 2.41 42.89
N ILE A 784 -41.42 2.44 42.50
CA ILE A 784 -40.88 1.70 41.35
C ILE A 784 -40.86 0.21 41.72
N GLY A 785 -41.55 -0.59 40.91
CA GLY A 785 -41.48 -2.05 40.85
C GLY A 785 -41.72 -2.46 39.41
#